data_AF-A0A835UP82-F1
#
_entry.id   AF-A0A835UP82-F1
#
_cell.length_a   1.000
_cell.length_b   1.000
_cell.length_c   1.000
_cell.angle_alpha   90.00
_cell.angle_beta   90.00
_cell.angle_gamma   90.00
#
_symmetry.space_group_name_H-M   'P 1'
#
loop_
_entity.id
_entity.type
_entity.pdbx_description
1 polymer ?
#
loop_
_entity_poly.entity_id
_entity_poly.type
_entity_poly.pdbx_seq_one_letter_code
_entity_poly.pdbx_strand_id
1 'polypeptide(L)'
;MSRPDSGDVSNGPEDNVCIKIDEGTPLEVLDAQTNMKTTCNSQLIHEESQNKQMTTSESAPSAKDLKIMNTNRGVVDTTAPFESVKDAVTMFGGIIDWKAHKALTMEKRKHAQHEVEKLQHEIPVHRKQVEAAEVSKDKVLKELDDWKRLVEDLKLDLERAQTEAEQAKQDAELAQLRVKEMEDGITDDASVAARTVLVVAKGRNEAAASQLKSVKGELEALQKEYDSLVCERDVAKRRAEEAISASKEFEKAVEELTLELIATRESLESAHAAHLEAEEHRIGATLAKDQDCLHWEKEINQAEEELHMLNEQLLHSKDLKTKLETASAMLIDLKKELAVYMESQLKEKSESVEEVDPKNDLHESEGLRLALVSKRKELEELRANIDKVNNDVSILRSSKSSLKSEVDTEKASLASIRQREGMASIAVSSLEAEIERKKEEIKQTILKEKEAREKVIQLPKLLQQAAIEADRFKSSAKMAQEELRTVEEQAEQAKGSLSTTEIRIQATSKEIEASKASEVLSLATLNALQESEEAAALGESPRGVTLPLEEYYILSERAHEAEELANEIISSAIVQIDVAKESEMMTLQGLDKAYMELDQRKEALRIAKDKAEKAKERKLGVEQELRKWRAEHEQRRRASDGAQNAVISPRSSTKSLDDSREAKFFSQEAIVVAGPKIYMSVNKTENVVPEVKPRKKKSFFPRLLMFFVRKKKQSQK
;
A
#
# COMPACT_ATOMS: atom_id res chain seq x y z
N MET A 1 -60.97 17.22 -9.24
CA MET A 1 -61.85 16.07 -9.58
C MET A 1 -61.02 14.80 -9.49
N SER A 2 -61.66 13.65 -9.27
CA SER A 2 -61.04 12.29 -9.27
C SER A 2 -59.90 12.01 -8.27
N ARG A 3 -60.30 11.47 -7.11
CA ARG A 3 -59.58 10.37 -6.41
C ARG A 3 -60.05 9.03 -7.03
N PRO A 4 -59.56 7.86 -6.59
CA PRO A 4 -58.16 7.41 -6.45
C PRO A 4 -57.97 6.03 -7.16
N ASP A 5 -56.87 5.34 -6.89
CA ASP A 5 -56.91 3.89 -6.65
C ASP A 5 -55.94 3.52 -5.52
N SER A 6 -56.05 2.33 -4.93
CA SER A 6 -55.54 2.04 -3.58
C SER A 6 -55.24 0.57 -3.28
N GLY A 7 -54.24 0.34 -2.42
CA GLY A 7 -53.85 -0.98 -1.90
C GLY A 7 -52.66 -1.59 -2.66
N ASP A 8 -51.78 -2.37 -2.04
CA ASP A 8 -51.65 -2.70 -0.60
C ASP A 8 -50.21 -3.25 -0.34
N VAL A 9 -49.98 -3.90 0.80
CA VAL A 9 -48.84 -4.76 1.23
C VAL A 9 -47.97 -4.20 2.36
N SER A 10 -48.44 -4.52 3.57
CA SER A 10 -47.71 -5.19 4.68
C SER A 10 -46.54 -4.50 5.41
N ASN A 11 -46.59 -4.59 6.74
CA ASN A 11 -45.56 -4.13 7.68
C ASN A 11 -44.51 -5.19 8.02
N GLY A 12 -43.29 -4.71 8.31
CA GLY A 12 -42.39 -5.20 9.36
C GLY A 12 -41.32 -6.25 8.98
N PRO A 13 -40.30 -6.45 9.86
CA PRO A 13 -39.95 -5.69 11.07
C PRO A 13 -38.52 -5.06 10.99
N GLU A 14 -38.12 -4.37 12.05
CA GLU A 14 -36.76 -3.82 12.24
C GLU A 14 -35.83 -4.83 12.93
N ASP A 15 -34.64 -5.09 12.39
CA ASP A 15 -33.57 -5.83 13.08
C ASP A 15 -32.48 -4.86 13.59
N ASN A 16 -32.64 -4.40 14.83
CA ASN A 16 -31.61 -3.63 15.54
C ASN A 16 -30.54 -4.57 16.14
N VAL A 17 -29.45 -4.84 15.40
CA VAL A 17 -28.29 -5.56 15.93
C VAL A 17 -27.23 -4.58 16.43
N CYS A 18 -27.22 -4.36 17.74
CA CYS A 18 -26.22 -3.56 18.42
C CYS A 18 -24.86 -4.29 18.48
N ILE A 19 -23.89 -3.85 17.67
CA ILE A 19 -22.48 -4.21 17.88
C ILE A 19 -21.93 -3.27 18.96
N LYS A 20 -21.64 -3.83 20.14
CA LYS A 20 -20.93 -3.12 21.20
C LYS A 20 -19.47 -2.92 20.81
N ILE A 21 -18.95 -1.74 21.09
CA ILE A 21 -17.51 -1.49 21.17
C ILE A 21 -17.15 -1.67 22.64
N ASP A 22 -16.48 -2.77 22.98
CA ASP A 22 -15.89 -2.96 24.30
C ASP A 22 -14.47 -2.36 24.28
N GLU A 23 -14.23 -1.37 25.13
CA GLU A 23 -12.93 -0.71 25.26
C GLU A 23 -12.04 -1.38 26.32
N GLY A 24 -10.73 -1.48 26.02
CA GLY A 24 -9.68 -1.33 27.03
C GLY A 24 -9.30 -2.54 27.90
N THR A 25 -8.14 -3.12 27.59
CA THR A 25 -7.09 -3.42 28.59
C THR A 25 -5.73 -3.52 27.87
N PRO A 26 -4.59 -3.30 28.55
CA PRO A 26 -3.38 -2.79 27.89
C PRO A 26 -2.45 -3.87 27.35
N LEU A 27 -1.64 -3.49 26.36
CA LEU A 27 -0.44 -4.23 25.95
C LEU A 27 0.72 -3.90 26.91
N GLU A 28 1.29 -4.90 27.56
CA GLU A 28 2.59 -4.78 28.23
C GLU A 28 3.72 -4.72 27.20
N VAL A 29 4.70 -3.85 27.44
CA VAL A 29 5.93 -3.76 26.64
C VAL A 29 6.91 -4.82 27.13
N LEU A 30 7.33 -5.72 26.24
CA LEU A 30 8.42 -6.66 26.48
C LEU A 30 9.57 -6.44 25.48
N ASP A 31 10.60 -5.72 25.91
CA ASP A 31 11.88 -5.64 25.21
C ASP A 31 12.56 -7.01 25.16
N ALA A 32 12.95 -7.45 23.96
CA ALA A 32 13.62 -8.73 23.73
C ALA A 32 14.78 -8.60 22.73
N GLN A 33 15.82 -7.82 23.07
CA GLN A 33 17.06 -7.75 22.29
C GLN A 33 17.87 -9.06 22.39
N THR A 34 17.72 -9.97 21.42
CA THR A 34 18.49 -11.22 21.33
C THR A 34 19.67 -11.10 20.36
N ASN A 35 20.81 -10.65 20.88
CA ASN A 35 22.09 -10.61 20.16
C ASN A 35 22.60 -12.04 19.82
N MET A 36 22.46 -12.48 18.57
CA MET A 36 23.10 -13.71 18.07
C MET A 36 24.50 -13.45 17.51
N LYS A 37 25.52 -13.53 18.36
CA LYS A 37 26.93 -13.52 17.95
C LYS A 37 27.37 -14.91 17.46
N THR A 38 27.28 -15.14 16.16
CA THR A 38 27.92 -16.29 15.51
C THR A 38 29.43 -16.23 15.68
N THR A 39 30.00 -17.12 16.50
CA THR A 39 31.46 -17.33 16.57
C THR A 39 31.78 -18.67 15.93
N CYS A 40 32.31 -18.63 14.71
CA CYS A 40 32.93 -19.81 14.11
C CYS A 40 34.28 -20.07 14.78
N ASN A 41 34.63 -21.33 15.02
CA ASN A 41 35.99 -21.75 15.35
C ASN A 41 36.26 -23.11 14.72
N SER A 42 37.48 -23.29 14.20
CA SER A 42 37.86 -24.43 13.36
C SER A 42 39.05 -25.18 13.96
N GLN A 43 39.10 -26.50 13.72
CA GLN A 43 40.26 -27.38 13.98
C GLN A 43 40.54 -27.60 15.49
N LEU A 44 41.04 -28.75 15.95
CA LEU A 44 41.97 -29.69 15.31
C LEU A 44 41.58 -31.18 15.47
N ILE A 45 42.39 -32.03 14.83
CA ILE A 45 42.26 -33.49 14.78
C ILE A 45 42.91 -34.13 16.01
N HIS A 46 42.33 -35.23 16.52
CA HIS A 46 43.14 -36.37 16.94
C HIS A 46 42.45 -37.69 16.61
N GLU A 47 43.21 -38.64 16.07
CA GLU A 47 42.77 -40.02 15.86
C GLU A 47 42.93 -40.81 17.16
N GLU A 48 42.01 -41.75 17.41
CA GLU A 48 42.39 -43.04 17.99
C GLU A 48 41.35 -44.12 17.60
N SER A 49 41.81 -45.26 17.09
CA SER A 49 40.95 -46.37 16.65
C SER A 49 41.12 -47.58 17.57
N GLN A 50 40.02 -48.09 18.14
CA GLN A 50 39.95 -49.48 18.60
C GLN A 50 38.65 -50.16 18.16
N ASN A 51 38.80 -51.13 17.28
CA ASN A 51 37.74 -52.03 16.84
C ASN A 51 37.64 -53.23 17.79
N LYS A 52 36.42 -53.58 18.24
CA LYS A 52 36.14 -54.90 18.84
C LYS A 52 34.69 -55.33 18.60
N GLN A 53 34.55 -56.54 18.06
CA GLN A 53 33.28 -57.18 17.73
C GLN A 53 32.58 -57.71 18.99
N MET A 54 31.24 -57.75 19.00
CA MET A 54 30.52 -59.04 19.14
C MET A 54 29.00 -58.95 18.87
N THR A 55 28.56 -59.84 17.98
CA THR A 55 27.29 -60.62 17.97
C THR A 55 25.97 -60.01 18.48
N THR A 56 25.03 -59.96 17.53
CA THR A 56 23.56 -60.10 17.66
C THR A 56 22.99 -60.88 18.86
N SER A 57 21.87 -60.38 19.42
CA SER A 57 20.75 -61.21 19.89
C SER A 57 19.45 -60.39 19.94
N GLU A 58 18.31 -61.03 19.64
CA GLU A 58 16.98 -60.42 19.64
C GLU A 58 16.38 -60.20 21.05
N SER A 59 15.21 -59.55 21.04
CA SER A 59 14.05 -59.67 21.95
C SER A 59 13.78 -58.50 22.91
N ALA A 60 12.49 -58.17 23.00
CA ALA A 60 11.98 -57.07 23.80
C ALA A 60 11.49 -57.52 25.19
N PRO A 61 11.64 -56.69 26.24
CA PRO A 61 10.93 -56.89 27.50
C PRO A 61 9.47 -56.41 27.37
N SER A 62 8.51 -57.26 27.69
CA SER A 62 7.08 -56.87 27.67
C SER A 62 6.74 -55.85 28.75
N ALA A 63 5.65 -55.12 28.54
CA ALA A 63 5.02 -54.31 29.59
C ALA A 63 4.69 -55.17 30.83
N LYS A 64 4.77 -54.54 32.01
CA LYS A 64 4.28 -55.09 33.29
C LYS A 64 3.60 -53.98 34.09
N ASP A 65 2.28 -54.09 34.22
CA ASP A 65 1.50 -53.23 35.12
C ASP A 65 1.94 -53.42 36.57
N LEU A 66 2.60 -52.42 37.15
CA LEU A 66 2.75 -52.32 38.60
C LEU A 66 1.45 -51.80 39.22
N LYS A 67 0.46 -52.70 39.28
CA LYS A 67 -0.70 -52.56 40.17
C LYS A 67 -0.20 -52.33 41.60
N ILE A 68 -0.37 -51.11 42.10
CA ILE A 68 -0.18 -50.80 43.52
C ILE A 68 -1.25 -51.54 44.30
N MET A 69 -0.93 -52.74 44.79
CA MET A 69 -1.76 -53.44 45.75
C MET A 69 -1.66 -52.72 47.10
N ASN A 70 -2.79 -52.16 47.55
CA ASN A 70 -2.95 -51.66 48.90
C ASN A 70 -2.63 -52.77 49.91
N THR A 71 -1.43 -52.70 50.49
CA THR A 71 -1.05 -53.52 51.64
C THR A 71 -1.12 -52.64 52.88
N ASN A 72 -2.25 -52.75 53.59
CA ASN A 72 -2.47 -52.09 54.88
C ASN A 72 -1.55 -52.70 55.96
N ARG A 73 -0.24 -52.46 55.89
CA ARG A 73 0.65 -52.58 57.04
C ARG A 73 0.47 -51.35 57.91
N GLY A 74 -0.31 -51.49 58.97
CA GLY A 74 -0.31 -50.50 60.04
C GLY A 74 1.10 -50.37 60.61
N VAL A 75 1.73 -49.22 60.41
CA VAL A 75 2.96 -48.86 61.12
C VAL A 75 2.56 -48.58 62.55
N VAL A 76 2.71 -49.58 63.41
CA VAL A 76 2.58 -49.39 64.86
C VAL A 76 3.79 -48.59 65.31
N ASP A 77 3.54 -47.37 65.79
CA ASP A 77 4.56 -46.58 66.45
C ASP A 77 5.03 -47.34 67.70
N THR A 78 6.34 -47.51 67.83
CA THR A 78 7.01 -48.27 68.91
C THR A 78 7.88 -47.36 69.79
N THR A 79 7.68 -46.04 69.69
CA THR A 79 8.20 -45.09 70.68
C THR A 79 7.64 -45.37 72.08
N ALA A 80 8.38 -44.95 73.11
CA ALA A 80 8.03 -45.24 74.50
C ALA A 80 6.70 -44.57 74.91
N PRO A 81 5.93 -45.16 75.84
CA PRO A 81 4.72 -44.54 76.37
C PRO A 81 4.97 -43.12 76.87
N PHE A 82 4.07 -42.19 76.54
CA PHE A 82 4.19 -40.80 76.96
C PHE A 82 4.16 -40.67 78.48
N GLU A 83 5.22 -40.12 79.08
CA GLU A 83 5.34 -39.96 80.53
C GLU A 83 4.42 -38.86 81.09
N SER A 84 3.91 -37.98 80.22
CA SER A 84 2.97 -36.91 80.56
C SER A 84 1.95 -36.64 79.45
N VAL A 85 0.74 -36.27 79.86
CA VAL A 85 -0.29 -35.72 78.95
C VAL A 85 0.22 -34.45 78.24
N LYS A 86 1.11 -33.68 78.89
CA LYS A 86 1.71 -32.48 78.30
C LYS A 86 2.70 -32.81 77.17
N ASP A 87 3.39 -33.94 77.27
CA ASP A 87 4.32 -34.39 76.23
C ASP A 87 3.56 -35.01 75.06
N ALA A 88 2.50 -35.77 75.33
CA ALA A 88 1.56 -36.21 74.28
C ALA A 88 0.98 -35.02 73.49
N VAL A 89 0.53 -33.96 74.18
CA VAL A 89 0.06 -32.72 73.53
C VAL A 89 1.19 -32.04 72.74
N THR A 90 2.42 -32.04 73.24
CA THR A 90 3.59 -31.47 72.53
C THR A 90 3.97 -32.26 71.28
N MET A 91 3.88 -33.60 71.29
CA MET A 91 4.15 -34.46 70.14
C MET A 91 3.14 -34.24 68.99
N PHE A 92 1.91 -33.83 69.29
CA PHE A 92 0.93 -33.36 68.29
C PHE A 92 1.03 -31.85 67.98
N GLY A 93 2.16 -31.22 68.32
CA GLY A 93 2.51 -29.83 67.99
C GLY A 93 2.41 -28.84 69.16
N GLY A 94 1.80 -29.23 70.28
CA GLY A 94 1.51 -28.34 71.40
C GLY A 94 0.24 -27.51 71.18
N ILE A 95 0.01 -26.50 72.04
CA ILE A 95 -1.10 -25.55 71.90
C ILE A 95 -0.72 -24.49 70.85
N ILE A 96 -0.63 -24.91 69.59
CA ILE A 96 -0.49 -24.01 68.44
C ILE A 96 -1.81 -23.26 68.26
N ASP A 97 -1.77 -21.97 67.94
CA ASP A 97 -2.95 -21.29 67.41
C ASP A 97 -3.34 -21.94 66.07
N TRP A 98 -4.38 -22.78 66.13
CA TRP A 98 -4.91 -23.51 64.97
C TRP A 98 -5.26 -22.58 63.81
N LYS A 99 -5.59 -21.31 64.08
CA LYS A 99 -5.88 -20.29 63.07
C LYS A 99 -4.61 -19.89 62.31
N ALA A 100 -3.50 -19.68 63.02
CA ALA A 100 -2.19 -19.39 62.44
C ALA A 100 -1.63 -20.60 61.67
N HIS A 101 -1.72 -21.82 62.23
CA HIS A 101 -1.32 -23.03 61.51
C HIS A 101 -2.16 -23.26 60.25
N LYS A 102 -3.49 -23.05 60.33
CA LYS A 102 -4.38 -23.17 59.17
C LYS A 102 -4.06 -22.14 58.09
N ALA A 103 -3.69 -20.90 58.46
CA ALA A 103 -3.22 -19.90 57.51
C ALA A 103 -1.94 -20.37 56.79
N LEU A 104 -0.90 -20.76 57.54
CA LEU A 104 0.37 -21.24 56.97
C LEU A 104 0.19 -22.48 56.08
N THR A 105 -0.68 -23.43 56.47
CA THR A 105 -0.99 -24.61 55.65
C THR A 105 -1.74 -24.24 54.38
N MET A 106 -2.67 -23.28 54.43
CA MET A 106 -3.37 -22.78 53.24
C MET A 106 -2.44 -22.01 52.30
N GLU A 107 -1.48 -21.26 52.83
CA GLU A 107 -0.48 -20.53 52.06
C GLU A 107 0.51 -21.48 51.36
N LYS A 108 1.06 -22.46 52.10
CA LYS A 108 1.84 -23.56 51.51
C LYS A 108 1.05 -24.34 50.46
N ARG A 109 -0.25 -24.55 50.67
CA ARG A 109 -1.13 -25.21 49.68
C ARG A 109 -1.31 -24.35 48.42
N LYS A 110 -1.49 -23.03 48.54
CA LYS A 110 -1.54 -22.11 47.38
C LYS A 110 -0.23 -22.13 46.60
N HIS A 111 0.91 -22.08 47.30
CA HIS A 111 2.24 -22.11 46.66
C HIS A 111 2.44 -23.42 45.90
N ALA A 112 2.26 -24.58 46.55
CA ALA A 112 2.36 -25.89 45.91
C ALA A 112 1.33 -26.08 44.76
N GLN A 113 0.14 -25.50 44.86
CA GLN A 113 -0.86 -25.54 43.79
C GLN A 113 -0.43 -24.71 42.58
N HIS A 114 0.21 -23.55 42.79
CA HIS A 114 0.77 -22.72 41.73
C HIS A 114 2.05 -23.35 41.11
N GLU A 115 2.89 -24.01 41.90
CA GLU A 115 4.01 -24.83 41.39
C GLU A 115 3.49 -25.99 40.52
N VAL A 116 2.43 -26.69 40.94
CA VAL A 116 1.78 -27.74 40.15
C VAL A 116 1.16 -27.19 38.87
N GLU A 117 0.52 -26.02 38.91
CA GLU A 117 -0.05 -25.34 37.74
C GLU A 117 1.04 -24.91 36.74
N LYS A 118 2.16 -24.37 37.23
CA LYS A 118 3.36 -24.06 36.44
C LYS A 118 3.94 -25.32 35.78
N LEU A 119 4.13 -26.39 36.55
CA LEU A 119 4.64 -27.68 36.03
C LEU A 119 3.67 -28.30 35.02
N GLN A 120 2.35 -28.14 35.19
CA GLN A 120 1.34 -28.56 34.20
C GLN A 120 1.48 -27.81 32.87
N HIS A 121 2.02 -26.59 32.85
CA HIS A 121 2.35 -25.86 31.63
C HIS A 121 3.73 -26.21 31.05
N GLU A 122 4.75 -26.43 31.90
CA GLU A 122 6.12 -26.75 31.46
C GLU A 122 6.27 -28.19 30.93
N ILE A 123 5.61 -29.18 31.54
CA ILE A 123 5.63 -30.59 31.12
C ILE A 123 5.25 -30.80 29.63
N PRO A 124 4.14 -30.25 29.09
CA PRO A 124 3.81 -30.41 27.68
C PRO A 124 4.75 -29.64 26.74
N VAL A 125 5.40 -28.55 27.19
CA VAL A 125 6.42 -27.85 26.39
C VAL A 125 7.68 -28.71 26.25
N HIS A 126 8.20 -29.23 27.37
CA HIS A 126 9.35 -30.13 27.34
C HIS A 126 9.05 -31.46 26.64
N ARG A 127 7.82 -31.99 26.75
CA ARG A 127 7.40 -33.17 25.96
C ARG A 127 7.50 -32.90 24.46
N LYS A 128 6.99 -31.77 23.97
CA LYS A 128 7.09 -31.37 22.55
C LYS A 128 8.54 -31.18 22.10
N GLN A 129 9.41 -30.66 22.97
CA GLN A 129 10.85 -30.52 22.69
C GLN A 129 11.54 -31.89 22.56
N VAL A 130 11.24 -32.84 23.46
CA VAL A 130 11.75 -34.22 23.38
C VAL A 130 11.21 -34.92 22.12
N GLU A 131 9.91 -34.85 21.85
CA GLU A 131 9.28 -35.44 20.66
C GLU A 131 9.87 -34.89 19.36
N ALA A 132 10.11 -33.56 19.28
CA ALA A 132 10.79 -32.95 18.14
C ALA A 132 12.26 -33.39 18.00
N ALA A 133 12.98 -33.59 19.11
CA ALA A 133 14.35 -34.11 19.11
C ALA A 133 14.41 -35.60 18.74
N GLU A 134 13.43 -36.41 19.16
CA GLU A 134 13.31 -37.81 18.76
C GLU A 134 13.02 -37.94 17.26
N VAL A 135 12.10 -37.11 16.73
CA VAL A 135 11.80 -37.04 15.30
C VAL A 135 13.00 -36.54 14.48
N SER A 136 13.83 -35.62 15.00
CA SER A 136 15.05 -35.20 14.30
C SER A 136 16.13 -36.28 14.32
N LYS A 137 16.31 -36.97 15.46
CA LYS A 137 17.19 -38.15 15.59
C LYS A 137 16.78 -39.26 14.60
N ASP A 138 15.48 -39.55 14.49
CA ASP A 138 14.98 -40.61 13.61
C ASP A 138 15.10 -40.28 12.11
N LYS A 139 15.15 -38.98 11.74
CA LYS A 139 15.52 -38.55 10.38
C LYS A 139 16.99 -38.80 10.10
N VAL A 140 17.88 -38.35 11.00
CA VAL A 140 19.34 -38.54 10.87
C VAL A 140 19.71 -40.04 10.85
N LEU A 141 19.00 -40.88 11.61
CA LEU A 141 19.19 -42.35 11.55
C LEU A 141 18.77 -42.95 10.21
N LYS A 142 17.66 -42.49 9.61
CA LYS A 142 17.25 -42.93 8.26
C LYS A 142 18.26 -42.49 7.20
N GLU A 143 18.64 -41.21 7.21
CA GLU A 143 19.67 -40.68 6.32
C GLU A 143 20.97 -41.49 6.46
N LEU A 144 21.40 -41.81 7.68
CA LEU A 144 22.59 -42.64 7.94
C LEU A 144 22.43 -44.08 7.41
N ASP A 145 21.26 -44.70 7.54
CA ASP A 145 21.02 -46.06 7.02
C ASP A 145 20.89 -46.08 5.49
N ASP A 146 20.36 -45.03 4.87
CA ASP A 146 20.33 -44.86 3.42
C ASP A 146 21.75 -44.57 2.86
N TRP A 147 22.58 -43.80 3.57
CA TRP A 147 24.00 -43.64 3.25
C TRP A 147 24.79 -44.95 3.39
N LYS A 148 24.49 -45.81 4.39
CA LYS A 148 25.10 -47.15 4.49
C LYS A 148 24.74 -48.02 3.29
N ARG A 149 23.46 -48.09 2.92
CA ARG A 149 22.98 -48.82 1.74
C ARG A 149 23.71 -48.37 0.49
N LEU A 150 23.78 -47.05 0.24
CA LEU A 150 24.50 -46.51 -0.92
C LEU A 150 25.99 -46.90 -0.92
N VAL A 151 26.65 -46.96 0.24
CA VAL A 151 28.04 -47.43 0.36
C VAL A 151 28.16 -48.95 0.13
N GLU A 152 27.19 -49.74 0.57
CA GLU A 152 27.12 -51.18 0.32
C GLU A 152 26.84 -51.49 -1.16
N ASP A 153 25.91 -50.79 -1.81
CA ASP A 153 25.59 -50.88 -3.23
C ASP A 153 26.80 -50.48 -4.09
N LEU A 154 27.43 -49.32 -3.82
CA LEU A 154 28.64 -48.89 -4.52
C LEU A 154 29.82 -49.86 -4.31
N LYS A 155 29.88 -50.55 -3.17
CA LYS A 155 30.88 -51.59 -2.91
C LYS A 155 30.58 -52.87 -3.71
N LEU A 156 29.32 -53.28 -3.83
CA LEU A 156 28.91 -54.41 -4.65
C LEU A 156 29.12 -54.13 -6.15
N ASP A 157 28.87 -52.91 -6.62
CA ASP A 157 29.16 -52.49 -7.99
C ASP A 157 30.68 -52.41 -8.24
N LEU A 158 31.49 -51.99 -7.26
CA LEU A 158 32.95 -52.03 -7.35
C LEU A 158 33.49 -53.48 -7.42
N GLU A 159 32.99 -54.38 -6.58
CA GLU A 159 33.35 -55.80 -6.60
C GLU A 159 32.91 -56.48 -7.92
N ARG A 160 31.72 -56.13 -8.44
CA ARG A 160 31.25 -56.57 -9.76
C ARG A 160 32.17 -56.06 -10.86
N ALA A 161 32.47 -54.76 -10.93
CA ALA A 161 33.36 -54.18 -11.92
C ALA A 161 34.79 -54.77 -11.87
N GLN A 162 35.31 -55.12 -10.68
CA GLN A 162 36.60 -55.80 -10.54
C GLN A 162 36.57 -57.24 -11.08
N THR A 163 35.50 -57.99 -10.78
CA THR A 163 35.33 -59.37 -11.30
C THR A 163 35.07 -59.39 -12.80
N GLU A 164 34.27 -58.46 -13.32
CA GLU A 164 34.06 -58.26 -14.77
C GLU A 164 35.37 -57.84 -15.47
N ALA A 165 36.20 -56.98 -14.87
CA ALA A 165 37.48 -56.58 -15.44
C ALA A 165 38.51 -57.73 -15.47
N GLU A 166 38.58 -58.55 -14.42
CA GLU A 166 39.49 -59.72 -14.40
C GLU A 166 38.98 -60.85 -15.31
N GLN A 167 37.66 -61.03 -15.45
CA GLN A 167 37.04 -61.90 -16.46
C GLN A 167 37.37 -61.42 -17.88
N ALA A 168 37.17 -60.13 -18.18
CA ALA A 168 37.50 -59.55 -19.48
C ALA A 168 39.01 -59.63 -19.80
N LYS A 169 39.87 -59.59 -18.77
CA LYS A 169 41.32 -59.84 -18.90
C LYS A 169 41.62 -61.31 -19.22
N GLN A 170 40.99 -62.26 -18.55
CA GLN A 170 41.13 -63.69 -18.88
C GLN A 170 40.60 -64.01 -20.29
N ASP A 171 39.49 -63.41 -20.69
CA ASP A 171 38.96 -63.53 -22.06
C ASP A 171 39.88 -62.86 -23.10
N ALA A 172 40.54 -61.75 -22.75
CA ALA A 172 41.55 -61.11 -23.61
C ALA A 172 42.85 -61.93 -23.71
N GLU A 173 43.28 -62.60 -22.64
CA GLU A 173 44.41 -63.53 -22.64
C GLU A 173 44.07 -64.80 -23.46
N LEU A 174 42.84 -65.33 -23.33
CA LEU A 174 42.33 -66.42 -24.16
C LEU A 174 42.19 -66.02 -25.65
N ALA A 175 41.78 -64.78 -25.92
CA ALA A 175 41.74 -64.24 -27.28
C ALA A 175 43.15 -64.05 -27.86
N GLN A 176 44.12 -63.58 -27.09
CA GLN A 176 45.52 -63.52 -27.52
C GLN A 176 46.11 -64.91 -27.78
N LEU A 177 45.81 -65.90 -26.92
CA LEU A 177 46.20 -67.29 -27.15
C LEU A 177 45.58 -67.84 -28.43
N ARG A 178 44.30 -67.56 -28.74
CA ARG A 178 43.69 -67.96 -30.01
C ARG A 178 44.20 -67.20 -31.23
N VAL A 179 44.53 -65.92 -31.10
CA VAL A 179 45.21 -65.16 -32.19
C VAL A 179 46.57 -65.79 -32.47
N LYS A 180 47.32 -66.15 -31.43
CA LYS A 180 48.63 -66.79 -31.57
C LYS A 180 48.53 -68.23 -32.11
N GLU A 181 47.55 -69.02 -31.64
CA GLU A 181 47.24 -70.35 -32.18
C GLU A 181 46.78 -70.28 -33.65
N MET A 182 46.14 -69.17 -34.06
CA MET A 182 45.84 -68.88 -35.46
C MET A 182 47.07 -68.42 -36.25
N GLU A 183 48.00 -67.65 -35.67
CA GLU A 183 49.28 -67.27 -36.31
C GLU A 183 50.20 -68.47 -36.51
N ASP A 184 50.34 -69.32 -35.48
CA ASP A 184 51.07 -70.59 -35.54
C ASP A 184 50.32 -71.62 -36.44
N GLY A 185 48.99 -71.55 -36.52
CA GLY A 185 48.13 -72.39 -37.37
C GLY A 185 47.98 -71.93 -38.83
N ILE A 186 48.47 -70.73 -39.19
CA ILE A 186 48.42 -70.20 -40.57
C ILE A 186 49.37 -70.94 -41.52
N THR A 187 50.23 -71.84 -41.02
CA THR A 187 51.12 -72.65 -41.86
C THR A 187 50.42 -73.78 -42.64
N ASP A 188 49.19 -74.17 -42.29
CA ASP A 188 48.41 -75.21 -43.01
C ASP A 188 46.99 -74.72 -43.36
N ASP A 189 46.80 -74.25 -44.60
CA ASP A 189 45.55 -73.63 -45.07
C ASP A 189 44.42 -74.64 -45.41
N ALA A 190 43.87 -75.32 -44.40
CA ALA A 190 42.85 -76.36 -44.61
C ALA A 190 41.80 -76.53 -43.49
N SER A 191 41.15 -75.47 -43.00
CA SER A 191 39.94 -75.63 -42.15
C SER A 191 38.83 -74.59 -42.39
N VAL A 192 37.67 -75.09 -42.81
CA VAL A 192 36.43 -74.29 -42.91
C VAL A 192 35.98 -73.81 -41.52
N ALA A 193 36.17 -74.61 -40.47
CA ALA A 193 35.76 -74.27 -39.10
C ALA A 193 36.55 -73.09 -38.53
N ALA A 194 37.86 -73.02 -38.81
CA ALA A 194 38.67 -71.86 -38.42
C ALA A 194 38.16 -70.57 -39.10
N ARG A 195 37.85 -70.65 -40.41
CA ARG A 195 37.32 -69.52 -41.19
C ARG A 195 35.92 -69.08 -40.70
N THR A 196 35.02 -70.00 -40.36
CA THR A 196 33.69 -69.64 -39.85
C THR A 196 33.73 -69.03 -38.44
N VAL A 197 34.57 -69.54 -37.54
CA VAL A 197 34.80 -68.92 -36.22
C VAL A 197 35.36 -67.51 -36.38
N LEU A 198 36.29 -67.28 -37.30
CA LEU A 198 36.84 -65.94 -37.59
C LEU A 198 35.77 -64.97 -38.12
N VAL A 199 34.87 -65.43 -38.99
CA VAL A 199 33.75 -64.62 -39.51
C VAL A 199 32.75 -64.28 -38.41
N VAL A 200 32.38 -65.24 -37.54
CA VAL A 200 31.48 -65.00 -36.40
C VAL A 200 32.12 -64.07 -35.37
N ALA A 201 33.42 -64.18 -35.12
CA ALA A 201 34.16 -63.27 -34.24
C ALA A 201 34.20 -61.85 -34.80
N LYS A 202 34.42 -61.67 -36.11
CA LYS A 202 34.34 -60.36 -36.78
C LYS A 202 32.95 -59.75 -36.68
N GLY A 203 31.89 -60.50 -37.00
CA GLY A 203 30.51 -60.01 -36.90
C GLY A 203 30.12 -59.59 -35.48
N ARG A 204 30.58 -60.31 -34.45
CA ARG A 204 30.40 -59.91 -33.04
C ARG A 204 31.17 -58.62 -32.70
N ASN A 205 32.38 -58.45 -33.22
CA ASN A 205 33.17 -57.23 -33.02
C ASN A 205 32.55 -56.02 -33.74
N GLU A 206 32.05 -56.17 -34.98
CA GLU A 206 31.31 -55.12 -35.69
C GLU A 206 29.99 -54.75 -34.98
N ALA A 207 29.28 -55.72 -34.42
CA ALA A 207 28.11 -55.46 -33.59
C ALA A 207 28.45 -54.68 -32.31
N ALA A 208 29.49 -55.10 -31.57
CA ALA A 208 29.96 -54.41 -30.36
C ALA A 208 30.48 -53.00 -30.66
N ALA A 209 31.23 -52.81 -31.76
CA ALA A 209 31.68 -51.50 -32.20
C ALA A 209 30.52 -50.58 -32.62
N SER A 210 29.45 -51.15 -33.19
CA SER A 210 28.22 -50.41 -33.53
C SER A 210 27.45 -50.00 -32.27
N GLN A 211 27.35 -50.88 -31.27
CA GLN A 211 26.77 -50.56 -29.96
C GLN A 211 27.57 -49.49 -29.21
N LEU A 212 28.90 -49.62 -29.14
CA LEU A 212 29.79 -48.62 -28.55
C LEU A 212 29.64 -47.25 -29.23
N LYS A 213 29.44 -47.23 -30.54
CA LYS A 213 29.19 -46.00 -31.31
C LYS A 213 27.81 -45.40 -31.02
N SER A 214 26.78 -46.21 -30.76
CA SER A 214 25.47 -45.75 -30.29
C SER A 214 25.58 -45.11 -28.90
N VAL A 215 26.11 -45.86 -27.93
CA VAL A 215 26.30 -45.41 -26.53
C VAL A 215 27.16 -44.15 -26.45
N LYS A 216 28.19 -44.00 -27.33
CA LYS A 216 28.97 -42.75 -27.42
C LYS A 216 28.14 -41.58 -27.96
N GLY A 217 27.25 -41.81 -28.94
CA GLY A 217 26.32 -40.80 -29.44
C GLY A 217 25.28 -40.39 -28.41
N GLU A 218 24.77 -41.35 -27.64
CA GLU A 218 23.83 -41.15 -26.52
C GLU A 218 24.50 -40.35 -25.38
N LEU A 219 25.74 -40.70 -24.99
CA LEU A 219 26.53 -39.95 -24.02
C LEU A 219 26.84 -38.52 -24.51
N GLU A 220 27.17 -38.36 -25.79
CA GLU A 220 27.35 -37.04 -26.41
C GLU A 220 26.04 -36.24 -26.51
N ALA A 221 24.87 -36.87 -26.51
CA ALA A 221 23.59 -36.17 -26.41
C ALA A 221 23.30 -35.75 -24.97
N LEU A 222 23.42 -36.68 -24.01
CA LEU A 222 23.19 -36.43 -22.58
C LEU A 222 24.11 -35.34 -22.01
N GLN A 223 25.37 -35.26 -22.47
CA GLN A 223 26.27 -34.17 -22.09
C GLN A 223 25.73 -32.80 -22.55
N LYS A 224 25.17 -32.69 -23.77
CA LYS A 224 24.59 -31.43 -24.28
C LYS A 224 23.33 -31.04 -23.51
N GLU A 225 22.50 -32.02 -23.13
CA GLU A 225 21.33 -31.80 -22.28
C GLU A 225 21.74 -31.32 -20.88
N TYR A 226 22.76 -31.94 -20.28
CA TYR A 226 23.34 -31.49 -19.01
C TYR A 226 23.89 -30.06 -19.10
N ASP A 227 24.67 -29.76 -20.14
CA ASP A 227 25.23 -28.42 -20.36
C ASP A 227 24.11 -27.36 -20.54
N SER A 228 23.00 -27.72 -21.20
CA SER A 228 21.81 -26.86 -21.33
C SER A 228 21.11 -26.64 -19.98
N LEU A 229 20.86 -27.72 -19.21
CA LEU A 229 20.27 -27.64 -17.87
C LEU A 229 21.13 -26.82 -16.89
N VAL A 230 22.46 -26.91 -17.01
CA VAL A 230 23.41 -26.06 -16.26
C VAL A 230 23.24 -24.59 -16.64
N CYS A 231 23.13 -24.28 -17.93
CA CYS A 231 22.88 -22.91 -18.40
C CYS A 231 21.52 -22.37 -17.93
N GLU A 232 20.46 -23.18 -17.98
CA GLU A 232 19.12 -22.82 -17.52
C GLU A 232 19.08 -22.58 -16.00
N ARG A 233 19.73 -23.44 -15.21
CA ARG A 233 19.93 -23.25 -13.76
C ARG A 233 20.59 -21.90 -13.46
N ASP A 234 21.64 -21.54 -14.18
CA ASP A 234 22.39 -20.30 -13.93
C ASP A 234 21.69 -19.04 -14.48
N VAL A 235 20.71 -19.20 -15.39
CA VAL A 235 19.75 -18.15 -15.75
C VAL A 235 18.66 -18.03 -14.68
N ALA A 236 18.11 -19.14 -14.18
CA ALA A 236 17.10 -19.15 -13.13
C ALA A 236 17.63 -18.57 -11.81
N LYS A 237 18.87 -18.92 -11.44
CA LYS A 237 19.58 -18.35 -10.29
C LYS A 237 19.69 -16.82 -10.38
N ARG A 238 20.15 -16.29 -11.52
CA ARG A 238 20.26 -14.83 -11.72
C ARG A 238 18.91 -14.13 -11.64
N ARG A 239 17.85 -14.70 -12.24
CA ARG A 239 16.48 -14.18 -12.10
C ARG A 239 15.99 -14.16 -10.65
N ALA A 240 16.38 -15.16 -9.83
CA ALA A 240 16.07 -15.17 -8.40
C ALA A 240 16.87 -14.10 -7.63
N GLU A 241 18.15 -13.91 -7.95
CA GLU A 241 18.99 -12.86 -7.35
C GLU A 241 18.50 -11.44 -7.73
N GLU A 242 18.06 -11.25 -8.97
CA GLU A 242 17.38 -10.04 -9.46
C GLU A 242 16.05 -9.79 -8.72
N ALA A 243 15.20 -10.82 -8.58
CA ALA A 243 13.92 -10.72 -7.86
C ALA A 243 14.11 -10.42 -6.35
N ILE A 244 15.10 -11.04 -5.70
CA ILE A 244 15.47 -10.74 -4.31
C ILE A 244 15.97 -9.30 -4.16
N SER A 245 16.70 -8.78 -5.16
CA SER A 245 17.20 -7.41 -5.16
C SER A 245 16.05 -6.40 -5.30
N ALA A 246 15.14 -6.62 -6.26
CA ALA A 246 13.94 -5.81 -6.43
C ALA A 246 13.01 -5.87 -5.20
N SER A 247 12.90 -7.03 -4.54
CA SER A 247 12.13 -7.18 -3.29
C SER A 247 12.73 -6.33 -2.16
N LYS A 248 14.06 -6.22 -2.06
CA LYS A 248 14.76 -5.37 -1.07
C LYS A 248 14.66 -3.88 -1.37
N GLU A 249 14.48 -3.50 -2.63
CA GLU A 249 14.18 -2.12 -3.02
C GLU A 249 12.74 -1.74 -2.65
N PHE A 250 11.79 -2.66 -2.86
CA PHE A 250 10.40 -2.51 -2.41
C PHE A 250 10.29 -2.47 -0.87
N GLU A 251 11.00 -3.33 -0.16
CA GLU A 251 11.09 -3.37 1.31
C GLU A 251 11.50 -1.99 1.87
N LYS A 252 12.60 -1.42 1.37
CA LYS A 252 13.06 -0.07 1.75
C LYS A 252 12.06 1.03 1.42
N ALA A 253 11.37 0.95 0.28
CA ALA A 253 10.34 1.92 -0.08
C ALA A 253 9.13 1.85 0.87
N VAL A 254 8.78 0.66 1.38
CA VAL A 254 7.77 0.49 2.43
C VAL A 254 8.26 1.02 3.78
N GLU A 255 9.54 0.81 4.14
CA GLU A 255 10.14 1.42 5.33
C GLU A 255 10.11 2.97 5.27
N GLU A 256 10.53 3.56 4.14
CA GLU A 256 10.55 5.01 3.93
C GLU A 256 9.14 5.62 3.98
N LEU A 257 8.15 5.01 3.31
CA LEU A 257 6.74 5.42 3.39
C LEU A 257 6.15 5.25 4.80
N THR A 258 6.61 4.27 5.58
CA THR A 258 6.18 4.08 6.97
C THR A 258 6.74 5.19 7.87
N LEU A 259 7.98 5.62 7.64
CA LEU A 259 8.58 6.76 8.34
C LEU A 259 7.89 8.09 7.96
N GLU A 260 7.55 8.30 6.69
CA GLU A 260 6.75 9.46 6.26
C GLU A 260 5.35 9.46 6.88
N LEU A 261 4.69 8.30 6.96
CA LEU A 261 3.38 8.15 7.61
C LEU A 261 3.44 8.49 9.11
N ILE A 262 4.51 8.10 9.81
CA ILE A 262 4.73 8.46 11.23
C ILE A 262 4.97 9.96 11.37
N ALA A 263 5.91 10.55 10.61
CA ALA A 263 6.24 11.97 10.71
C ALA A 263 5.06 12.89 10.33
N THR A 264 4.25 12.51 9.33
CA THR A 264 3.03 13.26 8.96
C THR A 264 1.93 13.11 10.01
N ARG A 265 1.82 11.97 10.68
CA ARG A 265 0.93 11.77 11.82
C ARG A 265 1.35 12.61 13.03
N GLU A 266 2.63 12.60 13.40
CA GLU A 266 3.16 13.43 14.50
C GLU A 266 2.94 14.92 14.22
N SER A 267 3.15 15.36 12.97
CA SER A 267 2.84 16.73 12.56
C SER A 267 1.35 17.08 12.64
N LEU A 268 0.44 16.12 12.39
CA LEU A 268 -1.00 16.31 12.53
C LEU A 268 -1.42 16.38 14.00
N GLU A 269 -0.90 15.50 14.85
CA GLU A 269 -1.17 15.48 16.29
C GLU A 269 -0.65 16.76 16.97
N SER A 270 0.53 17.25 16.56
CA SER A 270 1.07 18.56 16.97
C SER A 270 0.19 19.74 16.50
N ALA A 271 -0.31 19.71 15.26
CA ALA A 271 -1.22 20.74 14.76
C ALA A 271 -2.58 20.74 15.49
N HIS A 272 -3.08 19.57 15.88
CA HIS A 272 -4.29 19.47 16.72
C HIS A 272 -4.06 20.01 18.14
N ALA A 273 -2.90 19.74 18.76
CA ALA A 273 -2.56 20.31 20.07
C ALA A 273 -2.53 21.85 20.02
N ALA A 274 -1.80 22.44 19.05
CA ALA A 274 -1.73 23.88 18.88
C ALA A 274 -3.10 24.54 18.56
N HIS A 275 -4.00 23.82 17.88
CA HIS A 275 -5.37 24.28 17.68
C HIS A 275 -6.17 24.32 19.01
N LEU A 276 -6.04 23.30 19.86
CA LEU A 276 -6.71 23.24 21.16
C LEU A 276 -6.21 24.34 22.10
N GLU A 277 -4.89 24.57 22.16
CA GLU A 277 -4.28 25.69 22.91
C GLU A 277 -4.79 27.05 22.42
N ALA A 278 -4.85 27.26 21.09
CA ALA A 278 -5.39 28.48 20.50
C ALA A 278 -6.88 28.70 20.82
N GLU A 279 -7.67 27.63 20.88
CA GLU A 279 -9.09 27.68 21.24
C GLU A 279 -9.29 27.94 22.75
N GLU A 280 -8.45 27.38 23.62
CA GLU A 280 -8.43 27.71 25.06
C GLU A 280 -8.08 29.18 25.27
N HIS A 281 -7.03 29.69 24.62
CA HIS A 281 -6.68 31.11 24.63
C HIS A 281 -7.81 32.00 24.08
N ARG A 282 -8.53 31.56 23.03
CA ARG A 282 -9.70 32.28 22.50
C ARG A 282 -10.82 32.36 23.53
N ILE A 283 -11.13 31.25 24.20
CA ILE A 283 -12.16 31.15 25.24
C ILE A 283 -11.81 32.04 26.44
N GLY A 284 -10.57 31.98 26.93
CA GLY A 284 -10.08 32.84 28.00
C GLY A 284 -10.14 34.33 27.64
N ALA A 285 -9.77 34.69 26.41
CA ALA A 285 -9.84 36.07 25.92
C ALA A 285 -11.28 36.57 25.70
N THR A 286 -12.26 35.69 25.45
CA THR A 286 -13.69 36.07 25.50
C THR A 286 -14.18 36.24 26.93
N LEU A 287 -13.85 35.31 27.85
CA LEU A 287 -14.29 35.38 29.24
C LEU A 287 -13.76 36.63 29.97
N ALA A 288 -12.53 37.05 29.69
CA ALA A 288 -11.97 38.29 30.21
C ALA A 288 -12.75 39.52 29.73
N LYS A 289 -13.09 39.58 28.43
CA LYS A 289 -13.90 40.68 27.87
C LYS A 289 -15.32 40.70 28.42
N ASP A 290 -15.92 39.54 28.67
CA ASP A 290 -17.25 39.47 29.27
C ASP A 290 -17.22 39.95 30.74
N GLN A 291 -16.14 39.66 31.47
CA GLN A 291 -15.90 40.21 32.82
C GLN A 291 -15.69 41.73 32.79
N ASP A 292 -14.90 42.25 31.84
CA ASP A 292 -14.73 43.70 31.64
C ASP A 292 -16.07 44.38 31.30
N CYS A 293 -16.85 43.83 30.37
CA CYS A 293 -18.19 44.34 30.04
C CYS A 293 -19.11 44.39 31.27
N LEU A 294 -19.12 43.33 32.09
CA LEU A 294 -19.85 43.28 33.36
C LEU A 294 -19.27 44.18 34.45
N HIS A 295 -18.07 44.76 34.27
CA HIS A 295 -17.51 45.81 35.13
C HIS A 295 -18.00 47.18 34.66
N TRP A 296 -17.79 47.50 33.38
CA TRP A 296 -18.23 48.76 32.78
C TRP A 296 -19.75 48.96 32.90
N GLU A 297 -20.55 47.90 32.76
CA GLU A 297 -22.00 47.95 32.99
C GLU A 297 -22.34 48.39 34.43
N LYS A 298 -21.60 47.95 35.45
CA LYS A 298 -21.83 48.36 36.85
C LYS A 298 -21.43 49.81 37.08
N GLU A 299 -20.29 50.24 36.53
CA GLU A 299 -19.84 51.63 36.62
C GLU A 299 -20.79 52.60 35.91
N ILE A 300 -21.33 52.20 34.74
CA ILE A 300 -22.37 52.96 34.03
C ILE A 300 -23.65 53.05 34.87
N ASN A 301 -24.16 51.93 35.39
CA ASN A 301 -25.35 51.94 36.23
C ASN A 301 -25.17 52.83 37.49
N GLN A 302 -24.02 52.76 38.16
CA GLN A 302 -23.72 53.65 39.30
C GLN A 302 -23.66 55.13 38.87
N ALA A 303 -23.03 55.44 37.73
CA ALA A 303 -22.98 56.80 37.22
C ALA A 303 -24.37 57.34 36.81
N GLU A 304 -25.26 56.48 36.31
CA GLU A 304 -26.66 56.82 36.02
C GLU A 304 -27.47 57.07 37.31
N GLU A 305 -27.27 56.27 38.37
CA GLU A 305 -27.84 56.54 39.71
C GLU A 305 -27.34 57.87 40.29
N GLU A 306 -26.03 58.15 40.23
CA GLU A 306 -25.45 59.42 40.69
C GLU A 306 -25.98 60.63 39.89
N LEU A 307 -26.13 60.49 38.56
CA LEU A 307 -26.74 61.51 37.70
C LEU A 307 -28.23 61.72 38.02
N HIS A 308 -28.98 60.66 38.34
CA HIS A 308 -30.38 60.77 38.76
C HIS A 308 -30.48 61.59 40.06
N MET A 309 -29.68 61.25 41.07
CA MET A 309 -29.64 61.97 42.35
C MET A 309 -29.24 63.45 42.17
N LEU A 310 -28.27 63.75 41.30
CA LEU A 310 -27.87 65.13 41.01
C LEU A 310 -28.97 65.90 40.25
N ASN A 311 -29.71 65.24 39.37
CA ASN A 311 -30.84 65.84 38.66
C ASN A 311 -32.02 66.15 39.59
N GLU A 312 -32.32 65.32 40.59
CA GLU A 312 -33.30 65.64 41.64
C GLU A 312 -32.87 66.88 42.44
N GLN A 313 -31.60 66.95 42.84
CA GLN A 313 -31.05 68.12 43.54
C GLN A 313 -31.10 69.39 42.68
N LEU A 314 -30.80 69.29 41.39
CA LEU A 314 -30.92 70.39 40.43
C LEU A 314 -32.37 70.88 40.33
N LEU A 315 -33.33 69.96 40.29
CA LEU A 315 -34.76 70.28 40.20
C LEU A 315 -35.27 70.98 41.47
N HIS A 316 -34.80 70.54 42.65
CA HIS A 316 -35.06 71.20 43.94
C HIS A 316 -34.40 72.60 44.01
N SER A 317 -33.15 72.73 43.57
CA SER A 317 -32.44 74.01 43.48
C SER A 317 -33.13 75.00 42.52
N LYS A 318 -33.76 74.50 41.45
CA LYS A 318 -34.50 75.31 40.48
C LYS A 318 -35.80 75.87 41.07
N ASP A 319 -36.52 75.08 41.87
CA ASP A 319 -37.70 75.53 42.63
C ASP A 319 -37.33 76.55 43.73
N LEU A 320 -36.22 76.34 44.45
CA LEU A 320 -35.70 77.35 45.38
C LEU A 320 -35.32 78.66 44.66
N LYS A 321 -34.76 78.57 43.45
CA LYS A 321 -34.42 79.74 42.62
C LYS A 321 -35.67 80.51 42.17
N THR A 322 -36.70 79.86 41.65
CA THR A 322 -37.94 80.56 41.22
C THR A 322 -38.69 81.18 42.41
N LYS A 323 -38.65 80.55 43.59
CA LYS A 323 -39.13 81.13 44.85
C LYS A 323 -38.35 82.38 45.24
N LEU A 324 -37.01 82.35 45.14
CA LEU A 324 -36.15 83.51 45.40
C LEU A 324 -36.41 84.65 44.41
N GLU A 325 -36.52 84.34 43.12
CA GLU A 325 -36.86 85.33 42.07
C GLU A 325 -38.21 85.98 42.35
N THR A 326 -39.23 85.20 42.70
CA THR A 326 -40.57 85.69 43.10
C THR A 326 -40.51 86.61 44.33
N ALA A 327 -39.80 86.20 45.38
CA ALA A 327 -39.62 87.02 46.58
C ALA A 327 -38.82 88.33 46.29
N SER A 328 -37.85 88.28 45.37
CA SER A 328 -37.09 89.45 44.95
C SER A 328 -37.94 90.47 44.18
N ALA A 329 -38.88 89.99 43.35
CA ALA A 329 -39.84 90.84 42.65
C ALA A 329 -40.78 91.55 43.64
N MET A 330 -41.35 90.81 44.60
CA MET A 330 -42.18 91.37 45.68
C MET A 330 -41.43 92.44 46.49
N LEU A 331 -40.14 92.23 46.77
CA LEU A 331 -39.28 93.20 47.47
C LEU A 331 -38.99 94.44 46.62
N ILE A 332 -38.86 94.30 45.30
CA ILE A 332 -38.72 95.43 44.36
C ILE A 332 -40.02 96.24 44.31
N ASP A 333 -41.19 95.60 44.30
CA ASP A 333 -42.48 96.29 44.27
C ASP A 333 -42.76 97.01 45.60
N LEU A 334 -42.50 96.38 46.75
CA LEU A 334 -42.57 97.03 48.06
C LEU A 334 -41.59 98.23 48.19
N LYS A 335 -40.43 98.19 47.50
CA LYS A 335 -39.54 99.35 47.39
C LYS A 335 -40.12 100.48 46.54
N LYS A 336 -40.89 100.18 45.48
CA LYS A 336 -41.62 101.21 44.72
C LYS A 336 -42.70 101.86 45.57
N GLU A 337 -43.47 101.07 46.31
CA GLU A 337 -44.50 101.57 47.24
C GLU A 337 -43.89 102.46 48.33
N LEU A 338 -42.76 102.05 48.92
CA LEU A 338 -42.02 102.86 49.90
C LEU A 338 -41.49 104.18 49.28
N ALA A 339 -41.02 104.14 48.03
CA ALA A 339 -40.55 105.34 47.33
C ALA A 339 -41.70 106.33 47.05
N VAL A 340 -42.86 105.83 46.63
CA VAL A 340 -44.08 106.65 46.45
C VAL A 340 -44.53 107.28 47.77
N TYR A 341 -44.50 106.53 48.87
CA TYR A 341 -44.77 107.05 50.21
C TYR A 341 -43.78 108.14 50.64
N MET A 342 -42.48 107.94 50.39
CA MET A 342 -41.41 108.91 50.69
C MET A 342 -41.52 110.19 49.83
N GLU A 343 -41.87 110.07 48.55
CA GLU A 343 -42.07 111.23 47.68
C GLU A 343 -43.32 112.04 48.09
N SER A 344 -44.38 111.35 48.55
CA SER A 344 -45.55 112.02 49.13
C SER A 344 -45.22 112.79 50.42
N GLN A 345 -44.37 112.24 51.29
CA GLN A 345 -43.88 112.92 52.51
C GLN A 345 -43.01 114.15 52.20
N LEU A 346 -42.25 114.13 51.10
CA LEU A 346 -41.39 115.25 50.70
C LEU A 346 -42.15 116.38 49.99
N LYS A 347 -43.23 116.06 49.25
CA LYS A 347 -44.10 117.07 48.60
C LYS A 347 -44.95 117.88 49.57
N GLU A 348 -44.98 117.52 50.86
CA GLU A 348 -45.74 118.23 51.91
C GLU A 348 -44.93 119.37 52.58
N LYS A 349 -43.67 119.65 52.17
CA LYS A 349 -42.69 120.29 53.07
C LYS A 349 -41.71 121.32 52.45
N SER A 350 -42.12 122.10 51.44
CA SER A 350 -41.20 122.98 50.69
C SER A 350 -41.80 124.33 50.23
N GLU A 351 -41.72 125.37 51.08
CA GLU A 351 -41.83 126.80 50.71
C GLU A 351 -40.85 127.65 51.56
N SER A 352 -40.38 128.80 51.01
CA SER A 352 -39.51 129.85 51.65
C SER A 352 -38.04 129.46 51.96
N VAL A 353 -37.01 130.34 51.96
CA VAL A 353 -36.88 131.79 51.63
C VAL A 353 -35.39 132.20 51.32
N GLU A 354 -35.16 133.42 50.82
CA GLU A 354 -33.89 134.10 50.41
C GLU A 354 -33.10 134.78 51.60
N GLU A 355 -31.99 135.55 51.52
CA GLU A 355 -31.18 136.24 50.46
C GLU A 355 -29.74 136.62 51.02
N VAL A 356 -29.02 137.58 50.39
CA VAL A 356 -27.92 138.47 50.89
C VAL A 356 -26.42 138.03 50.75
N ASP A 357 -25.53 138.95 50.30
CA ASP A 357 -24.08 138.70 50.01
C ASP A 357 -23.03 139.82 50.41
N PRO A 358 -22.61 140.84 49.62
CA PRO A 358 -21.17 141.21 49.50
C PRO A 358 -20.73 142.62 49.96
N LYS A 359 -19.40 142.86 50.17
CA LYS A 359 -18.70 144.16 49.89
C LYS A 359 -17.14 144.26 50.06
N ASN A 360 -16.58 145.26 49.36
CA ASN A 360 -15.29 146.01 49.53
C ASN A 360 -13.93 145.54 48.90
N ASP A 361 -13.66 146.10 47.71
CA ASP A 361 -12.58 147.08 47.37
C ASP A 361 -11.06 146.79 47.23
N LEU A 362 -10.57 147.22 46.05
CA LEU A 362 -9.28 147.85 45.68
C LEU A 362 -7.95 147.06 45.53
N HIS A 363 -7.68 146.71 44.27
CA HIS A 363 -6.40 146.64 43.54
C HIS A 363 -5.14 147.15 44.29
N GLU A 364 -4.09 146.32 44.47
CA GLU A 364 -3.04 146.20 43.44
C GLU A 364 -2.45 144.77 43.31
N SER A 365 -2.93 143.80 44.10
CA SER A 365 -2.44 142.40 44.07
C SER A 365 -3.06 141.55 42.93
N GLU A 366 -4.01 142.11 42.17
CA GLU A 366 -4.84 141.39 41.19
C GLU A 366 -4.02 140.66 40.11
N GLY A 367 -3.01 141.31 39.53
CA GLY A 367 -2.20 140.73 38.44
C GLY A 367 -1.35 139.54 38.90
N LEU A 368 -0.72 139.64 40.08
CA LEU A 368 0.02 138.53 40.67
C LEU A 368 -0.93 137.43 41.17
N ARG A 369 -2.10 137.78 41.71
CA ARG A 369 -3.15 136.81 42.09
C ARG A 369 -3.64 136.02 40.88
N LEU A 370 -3.95 136.68 39.76
CA LEU A 370 -4.37 136.03 38.52
C LEU A 370 -3.24 135.20 37.89
N ALA A 371 -2.00 135.68 37.90
CA ALA A 371 -0.85 134.91 37.43
C ALA A 371 -0.58 133.66 38.29
N LEU A 372 -0.68 133.77 39.61
CA LEU A 372 -0.55 132.64 40.55
C LEU A 372 -1.73 131.66 40.45
N VAL A 373 -2.95 132.15 40.19
CA VAL A 373 -4.12 131.30 39.91
C VAL A 373 -3.97 130.59 38.57
N SER A 374 -3.49 131.26 37.52
CA SER A 374 -3.15 130.62 36.23
C SER A 374 -2.09 129.54 36.43
N LYS A 375 -0.97 129.86 37.11
CA LYS A 375 0.11 128.89 37.33
C LYS A 375 -0.30 127.76 38.29
N ARG A 376 -1.19 127.98 39.26
CA ARG A 376 -1.83 126.92 40.04
C ARG A 376 -2.69 126.02 39.14
N LYS A 377 -3.55 126.60 38.30
CA LYS A 377 -4.41 125.85 37.38
C LYS A 377 -3.61 125.04 36.37
N GLU A 378 -2.55 125.62 35.81
CA GLU A 378 -1.58 124.91 34.96
C GLU A 378 -0.88 123.76 35.70
N LEU A 379 -0.49 123.95 36.97
CA LEU A 379 0.08 122.88 37.79
C LEU A 379 -0.93 121.80 38.15
N GLU A 380 -2.21 122.14 38.36
CA GLU A 380 -3.30 121.20 38.61
C GLU A 380 -3.68 120.42 37.35
N GLU A 381 -3.67 121.06 36.18
CA GLU A 381 -3.83 120.41 34.86
C GLU A 381 -2.62 119.51 34.53
N LEU A 382 -1.38 119.95 34.80
CA LEU A 382 -0.19 119.12 34.66
C LEU A 382 -0.22 117.92 35.63
N ARG A 383 -0.67 118.12 36.87
CA ARG A 383 -0.84 117.04 37.84
C ARG A 383 -1.90 116.03 37.39
N ALA A 384 -3.06 116.49 36.94
CA ALA A 384 -4.10 115.62 36.40
C ALA A 384 -3.62 114.83 35.17
N ASN A 385 -2.79 115.43 34.31
CA ASN A 385 -2.14 114.73 33.20
C ASN A 385 -1.09 113.70 33.67
N ILE A 386 -0.29 114.00 34.70
CA ILE A 386 0.65 113.05 35.31
C ILE A 386 -0.11 111.87 35.94
N ASP A 387 -1.17 112.13 36.70
CA ASP A 387 -1.99 111.10 37.34
C ASP A 387 -2.71 110.24 36.29
N LYS A 388 -3.19 110.84 35.18
CA LYS A 388 -3.70 110.10 34.02
C LYS A 388 -2.63 109.21 33.38
N VAL A 389 -1.45 109.75 33.06
CA VAL A 389 -0.36 108.97 32.43
C VAL A 389 0.11 107.84 33.36
N ASN A 390 0.14 108.05 34.67
CA ASN A 390 0.43 107.00 35.65
C ASN A 390 -0.63 105.88 35.62
N ASN A 391 -1.92 106.23 35.51
CA ASN A 391 -3.00 105.26 35.36
C ASN A 391 -2.91 104.50 34.02
N ASP A 392 -2.69 105.19 32.90
CA ASP A 392 -2.52 104.59 31.58
C ASP A 392 -1.30 103.63 31.55
N VAL A 393 -0.17 104.03 32.16
CA VAL A 393 1.02 103.17 32.35
C VAL A 393 0.74 101.99 33.28
N SER A 394 -0.13 102.14 34.28
CA SER A 394 -0.55 101.04 35.16
C SER A 394 -1.40 100.02 34.39
N ILE A 395 -2.37 100.48 33.60
CA ILE A 395 -3.22 99.65 32.73
C ILE A 395 -2.37 98.91 31.69
N LEU A 396 -1.46 99.61 31.01
CA LEU A 396 -0.51 98.99 30.07
C LEU A 396 0.41 97.96 30.75
N ARG A 397 0.79 98.18 32.02
CA ARG A 397 1.57 97.22 32.80
C ARG A 397 0.75 95.97 33.16
N SER A 398 -0.51 96.10 33.56
CA SER A 398 -1.39 94.94 33.80
C SER A 398 -1.68 94.17 32.51
N SER A 399 -1.99 94.86 31.40
CA SER A 399 -2.22 94.20 30.10
C SER A 399 -0.97 93.48 29.60
N LYS A 400 0.23 94.07 29.76
CA LYS A 400 1.50 93.40 29.46
C LYS A 400 1.72 92.14 30.29
N SER A 401 1.38 92.16 31.58
CA SER A 401 1.47 90.98 32.44
C SER A 401 0.47 89.90 32.02
N SER A 402 -0.79 90.29 31.72
CA SER A 402 -1.85 89.37 31.27
C SER A 402 -1.47 88.67 29.96
N LEU A 403 -1.07 89.44 28.93
CA LEU A 403 -0.60 88.92 27.65
C LEU A 403 0.63 88.03 27.81
N LYS A 404 1.52 88.31 28.78
CA LYS A 404 2.66 87.43 29.07
C LYS A 404 2.18 86.08 29.64
N SER A 405 1.30 86.08 30.63
CA SER A 405 0.76 84.83 31.19
C SER A 405 0.01 84.03 30.12
N GLU A 406 -0.78 84.68 29.28
CA GLU A 406 -1.52 84.07 28.16
C GLU A 406 -0.57 83.41 27.14
N VAL A 407 0.46 84.13 26.72
CA VAL A 407 1.53 83.61 25.84
C VAL A 407 2.32 82.47 26.48
N ASP A 408 2.55 82.50 27.79
CA ASP A 408 3.25 81.42 28.50
C ASP A 408 2.34 80.19 28.73
N THR A 409 1.02 80.38 28.89
CA THR A 409 0.04 79.26 28.87
C THR A 409 -0.14 78.65 27.49
N GLU A 410 -0.15 79.44 26.41
CA GLU A 410 -0.27 78.90 25.05
C GLU A 410 1.01 78.19 24.57
N LYS A 411 2.19 78.52 25.10
CA LYS A 411 3.38 77.67 24.91
C LYS A 411 3.21 76.30 25.56
N ALA A 412 2.57 76.24 26.73
CA ALA A 412 2.32 74.99 27.44
C ALA A 412 1.22 74.14 26.76
N SER A 413 0.13 74.77 26.29
CA SER A 413 -0.92 74.10 25.50
C SER A 413 -0.32 73.47 24.24
N LEU A 414 0.47 74.24 23.49
CA LEU A 414 1.10 73.83 22.24
C LEU A 414 2.16 72.75 22.44
N ALA A 415 2.91 72.78 23.54
CA ALA A 415 3.82 71.70 23.92
C ALA A 415 3.07 70.39 24.21
N SER A 416 1.96 70.44 24.95
CA SER A 416 1.09 69.29 25.20
C SER A 416 0.47 68.74 23.92
N ILE A 417 0.04 69.61 22.99
CA ILE A 417 -0.48 69.23 21.68
C ILE A 417 0.59 68.49 20.87
N ARG A 418 1.81 69.03 20.76
CA ARG A 418 2.93 68.36 20.04
C ARG A 418 3.31 67.01 20.65
N GLN A 419 3.28 66.87 21.97
CA GLN A 419 3.51 65.57 22.62
C GLN A 419 2.41 64.56 22.23
N ARG A 420 1.14 64.98 22.24
CA ARG A 420 -0.01 64.15 21.86
C ARG A 420 0.02 63.77 20.38
N GLU A 421 0.39 64.70 19.52
CA GLU A 421 0.62 64.52 18.08
C GLU A 421 1.72 63.48 17.82
N GLY A 422 2.86 63.58 18.52
CA GLY A 422 3.93 62.58 18.43
C GLY A 422 3.49 61.17 18.86
N MET A 423 2.77 61.06 19.98
CA MET A 423 2.21 59.77 20.44
C MET A 423 1.17 59.21 19.45
N ALA A 424 0.30 60.07 18.89
CA ALA A 424 -0.66 59.67 17.87
C ALA A 424 0.02 59.19 16.58
N SER A 425 1.08 59.86 16.13
CA SER A 425 1.87 59.45 14.96
C SER A 425 2.51 58.07 15.16
N ILE A 426 3.04 57.78 16.35
CA ILE A 426 3.60 56.46 16.68
C ILE A 426 2.50 55.38 16.64
N ALA A 427 1.32 55.67 17.21
CA ALA A 427 0.18 54.75 17.19
C ALA A 427 -0.32 54.47 15.75
N VAL A 428 -0.41 55.51 14.90
CA VAL A 428 -0.78 55.37 13.48
C VAL A 428 0.20 54.47 12.75
N SER A 429 1.51 54.74 12.82
CA SER A 429 2.50 53.90 12.12
C SER A 429 2.56 52.46 12.66
N SER A 430 2.24 52.23 13.93
CA SER A 430 2.07 50.87 14.48
C SER A 430 0.86 50.15 13.87
N LEU A 431 -0.27 50.85 13.68
CA LEU A 431 -1.47 50.29 13.05
C LEU A 431 -1.29 50.08 11.54
N GLU A 432 -0.57 50.97 10.85
CA GLU A 432 -0.21 50.80 9.43
C GLU A 432 0.65 49.54 9.22
N ALA A 433 1.63 49.29 10.10
CA ALA A 433 2.45 48.08 10.08
C ALA A 433 1.64 46.79 10.38
N GLU A 434 0.69 46.85 11.33
CA GLU A 434 -0.24 45.74 11.61
C GLU A 434 -1.11 45.43 10.38
N ILE A 435 -1.67 46.47 9.76
CA ILE A 435 -2.51 46.37 8.56
C ILE A 435 -1.74 45.75 7.39
N GLU A 436 -0.49 46.15 7.12
CA GLU A 436 0.28 45.57 6.02
C GLU A 436 0.70 44.12 6.30
N ARG A 437 1.03 43.77 7.56
CA ARG A 437 1.28 42.37 7.94
C ARG A 437 0.05 41.50 7.71
N LYS A 438 -1.13 41.98 8.13
CA LYS A 438 -2.41 41.29 7.93
C LYS A 438 -2.79 41.16 6.45
N LYS A 439 -2.46 42.13 5.59
CA LYS A 439 -2.59 41.98 4.12
C LYS A 439 -1.70 40.86 3.58
N GLU A 440 -0.47 40.72 4.07
CA GLU A 440 0.44 39.67 3.62
C GLU A 440 0.00 38.28 4.13
N GLU A 441 -0.45 38.17 5.37
CA GLU A 441 -1.11 36.96 5.89
C GLU A 441 -2.30 36.53 5.01
N ILE A 442 -3.14 37.49 4.59
CA ILE A 442 -4.28 37.25 3.68
C ILE A 442 -3.82 36.83 2.27
N LYS A 443 -2.72 37.40 1.74
CA LYS A 443 -2.14 36.95 0.46
C LYS A 443 -1.68 35.49 0.54
N GLN A 444 -1.04 35.11 1.65
CA GLN A 444 -0.55 33.74 1.87
C GLN A 444 -1.68 32.73 2.07
N THR A 445 -2.75 33.06 2.81
CA THR A 445 -3.91 32.16 2.96
C THR A 445 -4.64 31.96 1.64
N ILE A 446 -4.82 33.02 0.83
CA ILE A 446 -5.42 32.90 -0.52
C ILE A 446 -4.57 32.02 -1.45
N LEU A 447 -3.25 32.00 -1.32
CA LEU A 447 -2.38 31.10 -2.09
C LEU A 447 -2.55 29.64 -1.65
N LYS A 448 -2.51 29.37 -0.33
CA LYS A 448 -2.76 28.03 0.23
C LYS A 448 -4.17 27.51 -0.09
N GLU A 449 -5.17 28.39 -0.09
CA GLU A 449 -6.56 28.05 -0.46
C GLU A 449 -6.66 27.63 -1.94
N LYS A 450 -5.96 28.32 -2.85
CA LYS A 450 -5.92 27.94 -4.28
C LYS A 450 -5.25 26.59 -4.49
N GLU A 451 -4.14 26.33 -3.80
CA GLU A 451 -3.44 25.04 -3.83
C GLU A 451 -4.34 23.91 -3.28
N ALA A 452 -5.02 24.14 -2.16
CA ALA A 452 -5.98 23.20 -1.59
C ALA A 452 -7.17 22.93 -2.54
N ARG A 453 -7.73 23.97 -3.17
CA ARG A 453 -8.78 23.84 -4.21
C ARG A 453 -8.29 23.05 -5.41
N GLU A 454 -7.04 23.22 -5.85
CA GLU A 454 -6.49 22.41 -6.94
C GLU A 454 -6.33 20.94 -6.52
N LYS A 455 -5.78 20.66 -5.32
CA LYS A 455 -5.69 19.31 -4.75
C LYS A 455 -7.08 18.64 -4.68
N VAL A 456 -8.12 19.36 -4.26
CA VAL A 456 -9.52 18.89 -4.24
C VAL A 456 -10.07 18.63 -5.66
N ILE A 457 -9.61 19.33 -6.69
CA ILE A 457 -9.98 19.07 -8.10
C ILE A 457 -9.21 17.88 -8.69
N GLN A 458 -8.01 17.57 -8.16
CA GLN A 458 -7.21 16.41 -8.57
C GLN A 458 -7.66 15.11 -7.89
N LEU A 459 -8.04 15.14 -6.60
CA LEU A 459 -8.39 13.96 -5.80
C LEU A 459 -9.47 13.05 -6.43
N PRO A 460 -10.61 13.55 -6.98
CA PRO A 460 -11.60 12.70 -7.66
C PRO A 460 -11.05 11.98 -8.90
N LYS A 461 -10.04 12.55 -9.58
CA LYS A 461 -9.41 11.93 -10.76
C LYS A 461 -8.49 10.79 -10.35
N LEU A 462 -7.73 10.99 -9.27
CA LEU A 462 -6.89 9.94 -8.67
C LEU A 462 -7.75 8.79 -8.14
N LEU A 463 -8.86 9.10 -7.46
CA LEU A 463 -9.83 8.10 -7.00
C LEU A 463 -10.47 7.33 -8.17
N GLN A 464 -10.84 8.02 -9.25
CA GLN A 464 -11.37 7.39 -10.47
C GLN A 464 -10.32 6.49 -11.14
N GLN A 465 -9.06 6.92 -11.21
CA GLN A 465 -7.98 6.11 -11.77
C GLN A 465 -7.72 4.86 -10.91
N ALA A 466 -7.62 5.01 -9.59
CA ALA A 466 -7.46 3.89 -8.67
C ALA A 466 -8.62 2.88 -8.75
N ALA A 467 -9.86 3.34 -8.95
CA ALA A 467 -11.01 2.46 -9.18
C ALA A 467 -10.89 1.67 -10.49
N ILE A 468 -10.50 2.33 -11.60
CA ILE A 468 -10.27 1.68 -12.90
C ILE A 468 -9.14 0.65 -12.81
N GLU A 469 -8.06 0.97 -12.09
CA GLU A 469 -6.93 0.06 -11.87
C GLU A 469 -7.33 -1.12 -10.98
N ALA A 470 -8.09 -0.90 -9.90
CA ALA A 470 -8.63 -1.96 -9.06
C ALA A 470 -9.55 -2.93 -9.83
N ASP A 471 -10.42 -2.43 -10.72
CA ASP A 471 -11.27 -3.29 -11.56
C ASP A 471 -10.46 -4.02 -12.65
N ARG A 472 -9.34 -3.44 -13.11
CA ARG A 472 -8.38 -4.11 -13.98
C ARG A 472 -7.64 -5.25 -13.25
N PHE A 473 -7.26 -5.06 -11.99
CA PHE A 473 -6.69 -6.14 -11.17
C PHE A 473 -7.73 -7.24 -10.88
N LYS A 474 -8.97 -6.88 -10.52
CA LYS A 474 -10.06 -7.87 -10.32
C LYS A 474 -10.35 -8.71 -11.56
N SER A 475 -10.35 -8.09 -12.74
CA SER A 475 -10.56 -8.82 -14.00
C SER A 475 -9.36 -9.71 -14.37
N SER A 476 -8.13 -9.24 -14.16
CA SER A 476 -6.92 -10.08 -14.32
C SER A 476 -6.92 -11.28 -13.36
N ALA A 477 -7.27 -11.07 -12.08
CA ALA A 477 -7.33 -12.14 -11.09
C ALA A 477 -8.42 -13.19 -11.42
N LYS A 478 -9.57 -12.75 -11.96
CA LYS A 478 -10.63 -13.67 -12.43
C LYS A 478 -10.20 -14.51 -13.63
N MET A 479 -9.44 -13.94 -14.58
CA MET A 479 -8.89 -14.73 -15.68
C MET A 479 -7.91 -15.79 -15.17
N ALA A 480 -6.97 -15.40 -14.30
CA ALA A 480 -6.02 -16.35 -13.70
C ALA A 480 -6.71 -17.45 -12.85
N GLN A 481 -7.83 -17.15 -12.19
CA GLN A 481 -8.63 -18.14 -11.46
C GLN A 481 -9.35 -19.13 -12.39
N GLU A 482 -9.92 -18.66 -13.51
CA GLU A 482 -10.57 -19.57 -14.47
C GLU A 482 -9.53 -20.38 -15.25
N GLU A 483 -8.37 -19.79 -15.58
CA GLU A 483 -7.21 -20.51 -16.14
C GLU A 483 -6.73 -21.63 -15.19
N LEU A 484 -6.47 -21.31 -13.91
CA LEU A 484 -6.13 -22.30 -12.87
C LEU A 484 -7.16 -23.44 -12.83
N ARG A 485 -8.46 -23.10 -12.79
CA ARG A 485 -9.55 -24.07 -12.75
C ARG A 485 -9.58 -24.98 -13.98
N THR A 486 -9.29 -24.46 -15.17
CA THR A 486 -9.19 -25.32 -16.38
C THR A 486 -7.99 -26.27 -16.32
N VAL A 487 -6.89 -25.86 -15.69
CA VAL A 487 -5.73 -26.74 -15.44
C VAL A 487 -6.06 -27.79 -14.38
N GLU A 488 -6.79 -27.46 -13.32
CA GLU A 488 -7.28 -28.42 -12.31
C GLU A 488 -8.22 -29.46 -12.92
N GLU A 489 -9.16 -29.05 -13.79
CA GLU A 489 -10.07 -29.97 -14.50
C GLU A 489 -9.31 -30.91 -15.44
N GLN A 490 -8.31 -30.39 -16.18
CA GLN A 490 -7.42 -31.21 -17.02
C GLN A 490 -6.56 -32.17 -16.17
N ALA A 491 -6.08 -31.75 -15.01
CA ALA A 491 -5.28 -32.58 -14.11
C ALA A 491 -6.08 -33.74 -13.50
N GLU A 492 -7.32 -33.50 -13.04
CA GLU A 492 -8.20 -34.59 -12.59
C GLU A 492 -8.63 -35.50 -13.75
N GLN A 493 -8.83 -34.98 -14.97
CA GLN A 493 -9.07 -35.79 -16.15
C GLN A 493 -7.88 -36.72 -16.47
N ALA A 494 -6.64 -36.19 -16.41
CA ALA A 494 -5.41 -36.95 -16.62
C ALA A 494 -5.16 -38.00 -15.50
N LYS A 495 -5.50 -37.66 -14.25
CA LYS A 495 -5.45 -38.58 -13.10
C LYS A 495 -6.49 -39.71 -13.23
N GLY A 496 -7.69 -39.42 -13.75
CA GLY A 496 -8.69 -40.43 -14.07
C GLY A 496 -8.26 -41.37 -15.20
N SER A 497 -7.62 -40.85 -16.26
CA SER A 497 -7.09 -41.69 -17.34
C SER A 497 -5.87 -42.51 -16.89
N LEU A 498 -5.01 -41.96 -16.02
CA LEU A 498 -3.88 -42.65 -15.39
C LEU A 498 -4.32 -43.82 -14.51
N SER A 499 -5.32 -43.62 -13.65
CA SER A 499 -5.90 -44.74 -12.87
C SER A 499 -6.52 -45.81 -13.79
N THR A 500 -7.10 -45.40 -14.91
CA THR A 500 -7.64 -46.32 -15.93
C THR A 500 -6.56 -47.06 -16.73
N THR A 501 -5.33 -46.53 -16.88
CA THR A 501 -4.18 -47.30 -17.39
C THR A 501 -3.59 -48.20 -16.32
N GLU A 502 -3.47 -47.74 -15.08
CA GLU A 502 -2.94 -48.52 -13.95
C GLU A 502 -3.77 -49.78 -13.69
N ILE A 503 -5.10 -49.68 -13.61
CA ILE A 503 -6.00 -50.83 -13.43
C ILE A 503 -5.83 -51.84 -14.59
N ARG A 504 -5.59 -51.39 -15.82
CA ARG A 504 -5.31 -52.27 -16.96
C ARG A 504 -3.96 -52.97 -16.83
N ILE A 505 -2.91 -52.27 -16.38
CA ILE A 505 -1.58 -52.85 -16.14
C ILE A 505 -1.64 -53.88 -15.00
N GLN A 506 -2.38 -53.60 -13.92
CA GLN A 506 -2.58 -54.57 -12.83
C GLN A 506 -3.39 -55.80 -13.29
N ALA A 507 -4.34 -55.63 -14.23
CA ALA A 507 -5.08 -56.74 -14.81
C ALA A 507 -4.20 -57.63 -15.70
N THR A 508 -3.45 -57.05 -16.65
CA THR A 508 -2.54 -57.81 -17.52
C THR A 508 -1.39 -58.45 -16.73
N SER A 509 -0.89 -57.81 -15.68
CA SER A 509 0.10 -58.42 -14.77
C SER A 509 -0.42 -59.69 -14.10
N LYS A 510 -1.69 -59.71 -13.66
CA LYS A 510 -2.34 -60.88 -13.06
C LYS A 510 -2.65 -61.97 -14.10
N GLU A 511 -2.97 -61.58 -15.33
CA GLU A 511 -3.12 -62.50 -16.46
C GLU A 511 -1.80 -63.17 -16.82
N ILE A 512 -0.68 -62.43 -16.83
CA ILE A 512 0.68 -62.96 -17.00
C ILE A 512 1.05 -63.90 -15.84
N GLU A 513 0.73 -63.54 -14.60
CA GLU A 513 0.96 -64.40 -13.42
C GLU A 513 0.15 -65.70 -13.49
N ALA A 514 -1.13 -65.63 -13.85
CA ALA A 514 -1.98 -66.81 -14.06
C ALA A 514 -1.50 -67.68 -15.23
N SER A 515 -1.01 -67.06 -16.31
CA SER A 515 -0.41 -67.76 -17.45
C SER A 515 0.85 -68.52 -17.04
N LYS A 516 1.77 -67.88 -16.28
CA LYS A 516 2.95 -68.53 -15.69
C LYS A 516 2.61 -69.64 -14.69
N ALA A 517 1.55 -69.46 -13.89
CA ALA A 517 1.07 -70.53 -13.00
C ALA A 517 0.54 -71.73 -13.81
N SER A 518 -0.16 -71.47 -14.93
CA SER A 518 -0.61 -72.50 -15.88
C SER A 518 0.55 -73.18 -16.60
N GLU A 519 1.61 -72.45 -16.96
CA GLU A 519 2.86 -72.96 -17.51
C GLU A 519 3.55 -73.92 -16.51
N VAL A 520 3.74 -73.49 -15.26
CA VAL A 520 4.33 -74.32 -14.20
C VAL A 520 3.50 -75.56 -13.91
N LEU A 521 2.16 -75.45 -13.89
CA LEU A 521 1.27 -76.62 -13.76
C LEU A 521 1.37 -77.56 -14.96
N SER A 522 1.49 -77.03 -16.18
CA SER A 522 1.67 -77.84 -17.40
C SER A 522 3.02 -78.56 -17.41
N LEU A 523 4.10 -77.87 -17.01
CA LEU A 523 5.42 -78.49 -16.84
C LEU A 523 5.42 -79.55 -15.74
N ALA A 524 4.70 -79.32 -14.63
CA ALA A 524 4.56 -80.29 -13.56
C ALA A 524 3.76 -81.54 -14.01
N THR A 525 2.71 -81.40 -14.82
CA THR A 525 2.00 -82.56 -15.37
C THR A 525 2.81 -83.27 -16.45
N LEU A 526 3.61 -82.57 -17.24
CA LEU A 526 4.53 -83.16 -18.23
C LEU A 526 5.64 -83.95 -17.52
N ASN A 527 6.24 -83.40 -16.47
CA ASN A 527 7.22 -84.11 -15.63
C ASN A 527 6.59 -85.30 -14.92
N ALA A 528 5.38 -85.17 -14.35
CA ALA A 528 4.70 -86.30 -13.70
C ALA A 528 4.28 -87.40 -14.69
N LEU A 529 3.94 -87.04 -15.93
CA LEU A 529 3.73 -87.99 -17.02
C LEU A 529 5.05 -88.66 -17.44
N GLN A 530 6.15 -87.91 -17.53
CA GLN A 530 7.48 -88.47 -17.81
C GLN A 530 7.95 -89.40 -16.68
N GLU A 531 7.77 -89.03 -15.41
CA GLU A 531 8.07 -89.89 -14.26
C GLU A 531 7.18 -91.14 -14.23
N SER A 532 5.90 -91.02 -14.65
CA SER A 532 5.02 -92.18 -14.82
C SER A 532 5.37 -93.04 -16.04
N GLU A 533 5.92 -92.45 -17.10
CA GLU A 533 6.43 -93.14 -18.30
C GLU A 533 7.73 -93.87 -17.96
N GLU A 534 8.65 -93.23 -17.22
CA GLU A 534 9.90 -93.81 -16.73
C GLU A 534 9.67 -94.87 -15.64
N ALA A 535 8.62 -94.74 -14.81
CA ALA A 535 8.17 -95.79 -13.90
C ALA A 535 7.45 -96.96 -14.61
N ALA A 536 6.76 -96.69 -15.72
CA ALA A 536 6.19 -97.72 -16.59
C ALA A 536 7.26 -98.39 -17.48
N ALA A 537 8.40 -97.73 -17.75
CA ALA A 537 9.49 -98.19 -18.61
C ALA A 537 10.32 -99.39 -18.06
N LEU A 538 9.76 -100.15 -17.10
CA LEU A 538 10.05 -101.57 -16.95
C LEU A 538 9.33 -102.44 -18.02
N GLY A 539 8.50 -101.84 -18.89
CA GLY A 539 7.94 -102.43 -20.11
C GLY A 539 7.94 -101.46 -21.30
N GLU A 540 8.83 -101.74 -22.26
CA GLU A 540 8.85 -101.35 -23.69
C GLU A 540 8.05 -100.10 -24.19
N SER A 541 8.76 -98.96 -24.33
CA SER A 541 8.87 -98.14 -25.57
C SER A 541 7.63 -97.38 -26.15
N PRO A 542 7.80 -96.27 -26.92
CA PRO A 542 8.90 -95.32 -27.04
C PRO A 542 8.51 -93.87 -26.65
N ARG A 543 9.48 -93.11 -26.11
CA ARG A 543 9.32 -91.71 -25.70
C ARG A 543 9.17 -90.75 -26.91
N GLY A 544 7.96 -90.29 -27.19
CA GLY A 544 7.70 -89.21 -28.16
C GLY A 544 6.27 -89.16 -28.70
N VAL A 545 5.59 -88.01 -28.52
CA VAL A 545 4.23 -87.79 -29.06
C VAL A 545 4.31 -87.54 -30.56
N THR A 546 4.15 -88.60 -31.36
CA THR A 546 4.04 -88.50 -32.82
C THR A 546 2.66 -87.98 -33.22
N LEU A 547 2.54 -86.66 -33.40
CA LEU A 547 1.41 -86.07 -34.12
C LEU A 547 1.36 -86.64 -35.55
N PRO A 548 0.17 -87.01 -36.07
CA PRO A 548 -0.01 -87.27 -37.50
C PRO A 548 0.44 -86.05 -38.32
N LEU A 549 1.12 -86.29 -39.44
CA LEU A 549 1.67 -85.22 -40.29
C LEU A 549 0.60 -84.21 -40.74
N GLU A 550 -0.62 -84.69 -40.99
CA GLU A 550 -1.79 -83.87 -41.32
C GLU A 550 -2.18 -82.91 -40.18
N GLU A 551 -2.19 -83.40 -38.94
CA GLU A 551 -2.52 -82.60 -37.75
C GLU A 551 -1.44 -81.56 -37.46
N TYR A 552 -0.17 -81.89 -37.68
CA TYR A 552 0.92 -80.91 -37.63
C TYR A 552 0.72 -79.78 -38.65
N TYR A 553 0.39 -80.10 -39.91
CA TYR A 553 0.13 -79.07 -40.92
C TYR A 553 -1.09 -78.21 -40.58
N ILE A 554 -2.22 -78.81 -40.16
CA ILE A 554 -3.43 -78.06 -39.76
C ILE A 554 -3.17 -77.13 -38.56
N LEU A 555 -2.36 -77.57 -37.58
CA LEU A 555 -1.96 -76.73 -36.44
C LEU A 555 -0.99 -75.63 -36.85
N SER A 556 -0.03 -75.92 -37.73
CA SER A 556 0.92 -74.93 -38.26
C SER A 556 0.25 -73.88 -39.15
N GLU A 557 -0.72 -74.29 -39.98
CA GLU A 557 -1.53 -73.42 -40.82
C GLU A 557 -2.35 -72.46 -39.94
N ARG A 558 -3.11 -73.00 -38.97
CA ARG A 558 -3.88 -72.18 -38.02
C ARG A 558 -3.01 -71.26 -37.15
N ALA A 559 -1.80 -71.66 -36.79
CA ALA A 559 -0.85 -70.80 -36.07
C ALA A 559 -0.40 -69.63 -36.96
N HIS A 560 -0.14 -69.88 -38.24
CA HIS A 560 0.26 -68.86 -39.20
C HIS A 560 -0.92 -67.92 -39.56
N GLU A 561 -2.14 -68.43 -39.74
CA GLU A 561 -3.36 -67.60 -39.89
C GLU A 561 -3.53 -66.63 -38.70
N ALA A 562 -3.29 -67.10 -37.47
CA ALA A 562 -3.38 -66.27 -36.27
C ALA A 562 -2.26 -65.21 -36.19
N GLU A 563 -1.06 -65.54 -36.68
CA GLU A 563 0.06 -64.60 -36.81
C GLU A 563 -0.19 -63.54 -37.90
N GLU A 564 -0.73 -63.92 -39.06
CA GLU A 564 -1.13 -62.98 -40.12
C GLU A 564 -2.21 -62.00 -39.63
N LEU A 565 -3.25 -62.50 -38.96
CA LEU A 565 -4.30 -61.65 -38.37
C LEU A 565 -3.74 -60.71 -37.28
N ALA A 566 -2.79 -61.17 -36.46
CA ALA A 566 -2.11 -60.30 -35.50
C ALA A 566 -1.29 -59.21 -36.20
N ASN A 567 -0.56 -59.57 -37.27
CA ASN A 567 0.24 -58.64 -38.06
C ASN A 567 -0.61 -57.62 -38.83
N GLU A 568 -1.80 -57.98 -39.34
CA GLU A 568 -2.77 -57.03 -39.91
C GLU A 568 -3.25 -56.02 -38.85
N ILE A 569 -3.59 -56.48 -37.65
CA ILE A 569 -4.03 -55.62 -36.53
C ILE A 569 -2.91 -54.66 -36.11
N ILE A 570 -1.67 -55.15 -35.97
CA ILE A 570 -0.49 -54.34 -35.64
C ILE A 570 -0.22 -53.31 -36.75
N SER A 571 -0.28 -53.71 -38.01
CA SER A 571 -0.08 -52.80 -39.16
C SER A 571 -1.15 -51.70 -39.19
N SER A 572 -2.41 -52.05 -38.95
CA SER A 572 -3.52 -51.10 -38.84
C SER A 572 -3.37 -50.13 -37.67
N ALA A 573 -2.82 -50.59 -36.54
CA ALA A 573 -2.51 -49.73 -35.40
C ALA A 573 -1.34 -48.78 -35.68
N ILE A 574 -0.28 -49.24 -36.35
CA ILE A 574 0.86 -48.40 -36.75
C ILE A 574 0.41 -47.28 -37.70
N VAL A 575 -0.40 -47.59 -38.72
CA VAL A 575 -0.96 -46.56 -39.63
C VAL A 575 -1.79 -45.52 -38.88
N GLN A 576 -2.58 -45.92 -37.89
CA GLN A 576 -3.33 -44.97 -37.05
C GLN A 576 -2.42 -44.11 -36.16
N ILE A 577 -1.34 -44.68 -35.63
CA ILE A 577 -0.32 -43.95 -34.85
C ILE A 577 0.40 -42.91 -35.72
N ASP A 578 0.76 -43.25 -36.95
CA ASP A 578 1.49 -42.32 -37.83
C ASP A 578 0.59 -41.19 -38.36
N VAL A 579 -0.69 -41.46 -38.65
CA VAL A 579 -1.70 -40.41 -38.92
C VAL A 579 -1.90 -39.50 -37.70
N ALA A 580 -1.87 -40.04 -36.48
CA ALA A 580 -1.96 -39.23 -35.27
C ALA A 580 -0.73 -38.31 -35.12
N LYS A 581 0.50 -38.82 -35.29
CA LYS A 581 1.75 -38.03 -35.26
C LYS A 581 1.76 -36.93 -36.33
N GLU A 582 1.30 -37.21 -37.55
CA GLU A 582 1.22 -36.19 -38.60
C GLU A 582 0.24 -35.07 -38.21
N SER A 583 -0.92 -35.43 -37.62
CA SER A 583 -1.88 -34.44 -37.12
C SER A 583 -1.32 -33.59 -35.97
N GLU A 584 -0.57 -34.20 -35.05
CA GLU A 584 0.13 -33.51 -33.96
C GLU A 584 1.16 -32.51 -34.51
N MET A 585 2.06 -32.97 -35.39
CA MET A 585 3.06 -32.14 -36.06
C MET A 585 2.42 -30.94 -36.78
N MET A 586 1.31 -31.16 -37.51
CA MET A 586 0.59 -30.09 -38.20
C MET A 586 -0.03 -29.08 -37.22
N THR A 587 -0.52 -29.51 -36.05
CA THR A 587 -1.00 -28.57 -35.01
C THR A 587 0.14 -27.79 -34.34
N LEU A 588 1.28 -28.43 -34.06
CA LEU A 588 2.47 -27.77 -33.52
C LEU A 588 3.02 -26.72 -34.50
N GLN A 589 3.08 -27.02 -35.80
CA GLN A 589 3.47 -26.05 -36.83
C GLN A 589 2.45 -24.90 -36.95
N GLY A 590 1.15 -25.18 -36.79
CA GLY A 590 0.12 -24.14 -36.71
C GLY A 590 0.29 -23.20 -35.50
N LEU A 591 0.71 -23.75 -34.36
CA LEU A 591 0.97 -23.00 -33.13
C LEU A 591 2.22 -22.11 -33.24
N ASP A 592 3.34 -22.65 -33.76
CA ASP A 592 4.56 -21.87 -34.04
C ASP A 592 4.28 -20.68 -34.97
N LYS A 593 3.54 -20.92 -36.06
CA LYS A 593 3.10 -19.83 -36.95
C LYS A 593 2.23 -18.79 -36.23
N ALA A 594 1.37 -19.20 -35.30
CA ALA A 594 0.56 -18.28 -34.52
C ALA A 594 1.42 -17.39 -33.59
N TYR A 595 2.48 -17.94 -32.98
CA TYR A 595 3.47 -17.16 -32.23
C TYR A 595 4.24 -16.18 -33.13
N MET A 596 4.72 -16.63 -34.29
CA MET A 596 5.37 -15.77 -35.29
C MET A 596 4.49 -14.57 -35.69
N GLU A 597 3.20 -14.78 -35.98
CA GLU A 597 2.28 -13.68 -36.30
C GLU A 597 1.96 -12.80 -35.08
N LEU A 598 1.92 -13.36 -33.87
CA LEU A 598 1.66 -12.63 -32.63
C LEU A 598 2.81 -11.67 -32.31
N ASP A 599 4.06 -12.08 -32.50
CA ASP A 599 5.23 -11.20 -32.32
C ASP A 599 5.34 -10.13 -33.42
N GLN A 600 4.99 -10.46 -34.67
CA GLN A 600 4.83 -9.43 -35.72
C GLN A 600 3.77 -8.39 -35.34
N ARG A 601 2.66 -8.80 -34.71
CA ARG A 601 1.60 -7.89 -34.21
C ARG A 601 2.09 -7.06 -33.02
N LYS A 602 2.88 -7.61 -32.08
CA LYS A 602 3.52 -6.85 -30.99
C LYS A 602 4.44 -5.75 -31.54
N GLU A 603 5.30 -6.09 -32.50
CA GLU A 603 6.24 -5.14 -33.10
C GLU A 603 5.53 -4.05 -33.91
N ALA A 604 4.52 -4.41 -34.70
CA ALA A 604 3.68 -3.43 -35.39
C ALA A 604 2.97 -2.47 -34.42
N LEU A 605 2.49 -2.97 -33.27
CA LEU A 605 1.90 -2.16 -32.19
C LEU A 605 2.94 -1.23 -31.54
N ARG A 606 4.17 -1.70 -31.30
CA ARG A 606 5.28 -0.88 -30.79
C ARG A 606 5.62 0.26 -31.73
N ILE A 607 5.80 -0.03 -33.02
CA ILE A 607 6.06 0.98 -34.06
C ILE A 607 4.89 1.99 -34.16
N ALA A 608 3.64 1.53 -34.05
CA ALA A 608 2.47 2.41 -34.04
C ALA A 608 2.43 3.34 -32.81
N LYS A 609 2.78 2.83 -31.62
CA LYS A 609 2.90 3.60 -30.38
C LYS A 609 4.00 4.65 -30.48
N ASP A 610 5.21 4.27 -30.91
CA ASP A 610 6.35 5.18 -31.07
C ASP A 610 6.03 6.29 -32.08
N LYS A 611 5.30 5.97 -33.15
CA LYS A 611 4.82 6.94 -34.15
C LYS A 611 3.75 7.88 -33.58
N ALA A 612 2.87 7.40 -32.70
CA ALA A 612 1.86 8.22 -32.03
C ALA A 612 2.49 9.20 -31.03
N GLU A 613 3.46 8.78 -30.22
CA GLU A 613 4.17 9.68 -29.31
C GLU A 613 4.98 10.74 -30.07
N LYS A 614 5.71 10.36 -31.12
CA LYS A 614 6.41 11.31 -32.01
C LYS A 614 5.46 12.30 -32.72
N ALA A 615 4.19 11.92 -32.92
CA ALA A 615 3.17 12.84 -33.43
C ALA A 615 2.68 13.83 -32.34
N LYS A 616 2.52 13.38 -31.08
CA LYS A 616 2.22 14.26 -29.94
C LYS A 616 3.35 15.24 -29.67
N GLU A 617 4.60 14.78 -29.68
CA GLU A 617 5.81 15.59 -29.50
C GLU A 617 5.87 16.72 -30.54
N ARG A 618 5.70 16.38 -31.83
CA ARG A 618 5.63 17.38 -32.92
C ARG A 618 4.46 18.35 -32.74
N LYS A 619 3.29 17.88 -32.32
CA LYS A 619 2.15 18.75 -32.00
C LYS A 619 2.52 19.73 -30.90
N LEU A 620 3.13 19.26 -29.81
CA LEU A 620 3.56 20.10 -28.68
C LEU A 620 4.62 21.12 -29.09
N GLY A 621 5.59 20.75 -29.92
CA GLY A 621 6.58 21.68 -30.50
C GLY A 621 5.92 22.83 -31.26
N VAL A 622 5.04 22.52 -32.22
CA VAL A 622 4.26 23.53 -32.96
C VAL A 622 3.37 24.36 -32.02
N GLU A 623 2.80 23.75 -30.98
CA GLU A 623 1.99 24.46 -29.98
C GLU A 623 2.83 25.40 -29.08
N GLN A 624 4.12 25.10 -28.87
CA GLN A 624 5.08 25.98 -28.19
C GLN A 624 5.54 27.12 -29.09
N GLU A 625 5.83 26.85 -30.36
CA GLU A 625 6.13 27.89 -31.37
C GLU A 625 4.95 28.85 -31.53
N LEU A 626 3.72 28.34 -31.62
CA LEU A 626 2.50 29.15 -31.64
C LEU A 626 2.27 29.93 -30.33
N ARG A 627 2.82 29.51 -29.18
CA ARG A 627 2.83 30.32 -27.95
C ARG A 627 3.85 31.45 -28.05
N LYS A 628 5.09 31.15 -28.47
CA LYS A 628 6.16 32.15 -28.68
C LYS A 628 5.73 33.21 -29.69
N TRP A 629 5.25 32.80 -30.87
CA TRP A 629 4.78 33.71 -31.92
C TRP A 629 3.64 34.63 -31.43
N ARG A 630 2.68 34.10 -30.65
CA ARG A 630 1.64 34.94 -30.03
C ARG A 630 2.20 35.94 -29.01
N ALA A 631 3.17 35.54 -28.20
CA ALA A 631 3.82 36.44 -27.23
C ALA A 631 4.65 37.53 -27.92
N GLU A 632 5.43 37.18 -28.95
CA GLU A 632 6.17 38.14 -29.78
C GLU A 632 5.23 39.08 -30.54
N HIS A 633 4.13 38.57 -31.10
CA HIS A 633 3.14 39.41 -31.78
C HIS A 633 2.42 40.34 -30.79
N GLU A 634 2.08 39.87 -29.59
CA GLU A 634 1.56 40.70 -28.50
C GLU A 634 2.55 41.79 -28.07
N GLN A 635 3.84 41.46 -27.96
CA GLN A 635 4.90 42.42 -27.65
C GLN A 635 5.08 43.45 -28.77
N ARG A 636 5.01 43.04 -30.05
CA ARG A 636 5.02 43.94 -31.21
C ARG A 636 3.80 44.85 -31.25
N ARG A 637 2.60 44.36 -30.91
CA ARG A 637 1.42 45.22 -30.75
C ARG A 637 1.65 46.26 -29.67
N ARG A 638 2.12 45.86 -28.48
CA ARG A 638 2.42 46.80 -27.38
C ARG A 638 3.50 47.84 -27.73
N ALA A 639 4.48 47.48 -28.56
CA ALA A 639 5.45 48.43 -29.10
C ALA A 639 4.83 49.40 -30.15
N SER A 640 3.81 48.96 -30.89
CA SER A 640 3.08 49.77 -31.87
C SER A 640 1.94 50.61 -31.26
N ASP A 641 1.32 50.15 -30.18
CA ASP A 641 0.28 50.86 -29.42
C ASP A 641 0.88 52.10 -28.72
N GLY A 642 2.19 52.12 -28.48
CA GLY A 642 2.95 53.32 -28.10
C GLY A 642 3.11 54.36 -29.21
N ALA A 643 2.63 54.11 -30.43
CA ALA A 643 2.83 54.97 -31.60
C ALA A 643 1.55 55.50 -32.28
N GLN A 644 0.36 54.89 -32.08
CA GLN A 644 -0.87 55.34 -32.77
C GLN A 644 -2.13 55.37 -31.89
N ASN A 645 -2.44 56.56 -31.36
CA ASN A 645 -3.80 56.96 -31.03
C ASN A 645 -4.59 57.27 -32.32
N ALA A 646 -5.35 56.32 -32.88
CA ALA A 646 -6.33 56.62 -33.93
C ALA A 646 -7.47 55.58 -34.12
N VAL A 647 -8.70 56.00 -33.76
CA VAL A 647 -9.92 55.89 -34.61
C VAL A 647 -10.49 54.50 -34.99
N ILE A 648 -11.56 54.13 -34.25
CA ILE A 648 -12.80 53.43 -34.70
C ILE A 648 -12.79 51.89 -34.88
N SER A 649 -13.98 51.32 -34.59
CA SER A 649 -14.36 49.89 -34.59
C SER A 649 -15.85 49.78 -35.02
N PRO A 650 -16.50 48.60 -35.11
CA PRO A 650 -16.40 47.67 -36.25
C PRO A 650 -17.78 47.33 -36.88
N ARG A 651 -17.84 46.77 -38.10
CA ARG A 651 -18.95 45.87 -38.56
C ARG A 651 -18.81 45.32 -39.99
N SER A 652 -18.80 43.98 -40.12
CA SER A 652 -19.36 43.17 -41.22
C SER A 652 -19.04 41.69 -40.96
N SER A 653 -19.67 40.68 -41.57
CA SER A 653 -21.11 40.46 -41.82
C SER A 653 -21.27 38.99 -42.25
N THR A 654 -21.91 38.14 -41.45
CA THR A 654 -22.13 36.72 -41.82
C THR A 654 -23.19 36.58 -42.91
N LYS A 655 -22.84 35.91 -44.01
CA LYS A 655 -23.80 35.37 -44.99
C LYS A 655 -23.26 34.08 -45.62
N SER A 656 -24.16 33.34 -46.26
CA SER A 656 -24.06 31.90 -46.53
C SER A 656 -24.10 31.53 -48.02
N LEU A 657 -23.92 30.23 -48.31
CA LEU A 657 -23.99 29.55 -49.63
C LEU A 657 -22.84 29.93 -50.60
N ASP A 658 -22.28 29.06 -51.43
CA ASP A 658 -22.36 27.61 -51.72
C ASP A 658 -21.39 27.36 -52.92
N ASP A 659 -21.25 26.10 -53.31
CA ASP A 659 -20.79 25.51 -54.57
C ASP A 659 -19.32 25.68 -55.05
N SER A 660 -18.63 24.54 -55.00
CA SER A 660 -17.62 23.96 -55.91
C SER A 660 -17.08 24.80 -57.08
N ARG A 661 -15.74 24.87 -57.18
CA ARG A 661 -14.93 24.01 -58.09
C ARG A 661 -13.43 24.32 -58.04
N GLU A 662 -12.61 23.27 -58.17
CA GLU A 662 -11.14 23.36 -58.25
C GLU A 662 -10.67 23.55 -59.70
N ALA A 663 -9.70 24.45 -59.92
CA ALA A 663 -8.92 24.48 -61.18
C ALA A 663 -7.55 25.18 -61.02
N LYS A 664 -6.52 24.38 -60.67
CA LYS A 664 -5.10 24.43 -61.12
C LYS A 664 -4.31 25.77 -61.18
N PHE A 665 -3.06 25.73 -60.72
CA PHE A 665 -1.79 26.08 -61.42
C PHE A 665 -0.68 26.27 -60.34
N PHE A 666 0.18 25.30 -60.06
CA PHE A 666 1.40 24.85 -60.78
C PHE A 666 2.61 25.81 -60.81
N SER A 667 3.58 25.55 -59.93
CA SER A 667 5.05 25.46 -60.18
C SER A 667 5.69 24.78 -58.94
N GLN A 668 6.59 23.79 -58.94
CA GLN A 668 7.68 23.33 -59.86
C GLN A 668 9.06 23.95 -59.50
N GLU A 669 10.22 23.27 -59.38
CA GLU A 669 10.62 21.85 -59.15
C GLU A 669 12.12 21.78 -58.72
N ALA A 670 12.56 20.69 -58.07
CA ALA A 670 13.91 20.04 -58.11
C ALA A 670 14.01 19.01 -56.94
N ILE A 671 14.21 17.68 -57.05
CA ILE A 671 14.75 16.70 -58.02
C ILE A 671 16.28 16.46 -57.92
N VAL A 672 16.67 15.15 -57.93
CA VAL A 672 18.00 14.46 -58.04
C VAL A 672 18.21 13.47 -56.87
N VAL A 673 18.48 12.15 -57.03
CA VAL A 673 18.56 11.26 -58.23
C VAL A 673 18.37 9.75 -57.90
N ALA A 674 17.87 8.98 -58.89
CA ALA A 674 17.96 7.52 -59.23
C ALA A 674 18.20 6.38 -58.18
N GLY A 675 17.85 5.11 -58.43
CA GLY A 675 17.45 4.43 -59.69
C GLY A 675 16.63 3.12 -59.55
N PRO A 676 16.80 2.09 -60.40
CA PRO A 676 15.82 1.83 -61.47
C PRO A 676 15.15 0.43 -61.54
N LYS A 677 14.14 0.30 -62.43
CA LYS A 677 13.52 -0.96 -62.94
C LYS A 677 14.20 -1.40 -64.27
N ILE A 678 14.01 -2.61 -64.84
CA ILE A 678 12.84 -3.08 -65.65
C ILE A 678 13.09 -4.54 -66.11
N TYR A 679 12.07 -5.42 -66.15
CA TYR A 679 11.77 -6.28 -67.33
C TYR A 679 10.32 -6.81 -67.38
N MET A 680 9.98 -7.46 -68.51
CA MET A 680 8.66 -7.94 -69.03
C MET A 680 7.96 -9.03 -68.18
N SER A 681 6.75 -9.57 -68.49
CA SER A 681 5.46 -9.16 -69.13
C SER A 681 4.67 -10.45 -69.50
N VAL A 682 3.38 -10.38 -69.95
CA VAL A 682 2.58 -11.45 -70.63
C VAL A 682 2.17 -12.67 -69.74
N ASN A 683 0.96 -13.27 -69.73
CA ASN A 683 -0.39 -12.99 -70.30
C ASN A 683 -1.47 -13.84 -69.56
N LYS A 684 -2.76 -13.43 -69.58
CA LYS A 684 -3.94 -14.30 -69.91
C LYS A 684 -5.30 -13.58 -69.86
N THR A 685 -6.07 -13.74 -70.94
CA THR A 685 -7.55 -13.60 -71.05
C THR A 685 -8.14 -15.01 -71.33
N GLU A 686 -9.44 -15.31 -71.48
CA GLU A 686 -10.65 -14.49 -71.75
C GLU A 686 -11.97 -15.26 -71.39
N ASN A 687 -13.01 -14.54 -70.95
CA ASN A 687 -14.50 -14.66 -71.10
C ASN A 687 -15.24 -16.04 -71.24
N VAL A 688 -16.55 -16.21 -70.96
CA VAL A 688 -17.79 -15.35 -70.89
C VAL A 688 -18.78 -15.99 -69.84
N VAL A 689 -19.82 -15.41 -69.18
CA VAL A 689 -20.68 -14.18 -69.26
C VAL A 689 -21.78 -14.24 -70.37
N PRO A 690 -23.02 -13.69 -70.26
CA PRO A 690 -23.75 -12.94 -69.19
C PRO A 690 -25.03 -13.72 -68.72
N GLU A 691 -26.22 -13.25 -68.27
CA GLU A 691 -26.83 -12.05 -67.61
C GLU A 691 -28.18 -12.49 -66.94
N VAL A 692 -28.95 -11.52 -66.45
CA VAL A 692 -30.38 -11.49 -66.04
C VAL A 692 -30.65 -11.72 -64.53
N LYS A 693 -31.53 -10.86 -64.02
CA LYS A 693 -31.77 -10.40 -62.62
C LYS A 693 -33.20 -10.82 -62.18
N PRO A 694 -33.70 -10.74 -60.90
CA PRO A 694 -33.59 -9.52 -60.05
C PRO A 694 -33.80 -9.55 -58.49
N ARG A 695 -33.44 -8.40 -57.86
CA ARG A 695 -34.09 -7.68 -56.71
C ARG A 695 -34.08 -8.23 -55.24
N LYS A 696 -33.36 -7.47 -54.39
CA LYS A 696 -33.72 -6.88 -53.06
C LYS A 696 -34.21 -7.77 -51.87
N LYS A 697 -33.51 -7.68 -50.72
CA LYS A 697 -33.98 -7.03 -49.45
C LYS A 697 -32.88 -7.00 -48.35
N LYS A 698 -33.16 -6.39 -47.17
CA LYS A 698 -32.24 -6.17 -46.03
C LYS A 698 -32.69 -6.91 -44.74
N SER A 699 -31.76 -7.52 -44.00
CA SER A 699 -31.72 -7.72 -42.52
C SER A 699 -30.53 -8.66 -42.21
N PHE A 700 -29.49 -8.29 -41.45
CA PHE A 700 -29.39 -8.18 -39.98
C PHE A 700 -29.67 -9.48 -39.18
N PHE A 701 -28.69 -9.85 -38.36
CA PHE A 701 -28.54 -11.05 -37.50
C PHE A 701 -29.70 -11.31 -36.51
N PRO A 702 -29.89 -12.56 -36.03
CA PRO A 702 -29.25 -12.98 -34.77
C PRO A 702 -28.81 -14.46 -34.64
N ARG A 703 -27.84 -14.70 -33.74
CA ARG A 703 -27.55 -15.93 -32.93
C ARG A 703 -27.38 -17.29 -33.64
N LEU A 704 -26.20 -17.90 -33.42
CA LEU A 704 -25.96 -19.35 -33.53
C LEU A 704 -25.93 -19.99 -32.14
N LEU A 705 -26.51 -21.19 -32.02
CA LEU A 705 -26.43 -22.04 -30.82
C LEU A 705 -26.50 -23.52 -31.23
N MET A 706 -25.41 -24.25 -30.96
CA MET A 706 -25.32 -25.71 -30.78
C MET A 706 -25.62 -26.69 -31.96
N PHE A 707 -25.06 -27.89 -31.78
CA PHE A 707 -25.37 -29.19 -32.42
C PHE A 707 -24.99 -29.47 -33.89
N PHE A 708 -24.01 -30.37 -34.06
CA PHE A 708 -24.06 -31.66 -34.80
C PHE A 708 -22.86 -32.50 -34.27
N VAL A 709 -22.73 -33.85 -34.33
CA VAL A 709 -23.40 -34.97 -35.03
C VAL A 709 -23.64 -36.09 -33.99
N ARG A 710 -24.88 -36.54 -33.70
CA ARG A 710 -25.66 -37.63 -34.36
C ARG A 710 -25.10 -39.06 -34.19
N LYS A 711 -25.89 -39.97 -33.60
CA LYS A 711 -25.60 -41.41 -33.37
C LYS A 711 -26.75 -42.27 -33.90
N LYS A 712 -26.49 -43.35 -34.66
CA LYS A 712 -27.43 -44.48 -34.83
C LYS A 712 -26.74 -45.78 -35.28
N LYS A 713 -27.35 -46.92 -34.95
CA LYS A 713 -26.96 -48.31 -35.28
C LYS A 713 -28.20 -49.06 -35.82
N GLN A 714 -28.03 -50.37 -36.10
CA GLN A 714 -29.01 -51.42 -36.43
C GLN A 714 -29.28 -51.59 -37.95
N SER A 715 -29.55 -52.79 -38.45
CA SER A 715 -29.91 -54.04 -37.73
C SER A 715 -29.12 -55.29 -38.16
N GLN A 716 -29.43 -56.42 -37.51
CA GLN A 716 -28.88 -57.76 -37.72
C GLN A 716 -29.16 -58.31 -39.13
N LYS A 717 -28.22 -59.12 -39.65
CA LYS A 717 -28.49 -60.55 -39.85
C LYS A 717 -27.21 -61.35 -39.64
#